data_AF-A0A8H3N7L5-F1
#
_entry.id   AF-A0A8H3N7L5-F1
#
_cell.length_a   1.000
_cell.length_b   1.000
_cell.length_c   1.000
_cell.angle_alpha   90.00
_cell.angle_beta   90.00
_cell.angle_gamma   90.00
#
_symmetry.space_group_name_H-M   'P 1'
#
loop_
_entity.id
_entity.type
_entity.pdbx_description
1 polymer ?
#
loop_
_entity_poly.entity_id
_entity_poly.type
_entity_poly.pdbx_seq_one_letter_code
_entity_poly.pdbx_strand_id
1 'polypeptide(L)'
;MQYHGQCLVDTAATGKLLYANVGLSFWAGVDSQTGEIIDRHHPLHGQSVHGRILAIPSSRGSCTGSIVMIELLLNKCAPAGLIFQEPEQIITLGVIVAKTLLDLSIPVLVLNPDEFQSLKEHKYAAIAGPTLHTGDHPLPPPTYEAPSSPPSKALHLSESDQAMLHGARGAAVQKAMEILLSFAQIQGATRLIDISRAHIDACIYTGPASLRIPQTFLSLGARVAIPTTLNAISIDRRRWREIGIKEELAVPADQLAETYLAMGARPVFTCAPYLLEAAPTAGQDIGWAESNAVVFANSVLGARTQKYPDLIDVCIALTGRAPLAGGHADEGRTPSVVVEVADLPKMDDAVWPLLGYQIGRLAGGDIPLIVGLEHTQPRIADLKAFGAAFATTASASMFHIQGVTPEATKFEGIGQSAKRQVVHESDLLRTWEDLNTAKDSSIGLVSLGNPHFSLEEFESLSRLCTDRSKDPSVQMMITTGRETYELAVSKGYIQTLEAFGATIITDTCWCMIREPVIPPETINLMTNSAKYAHYAPGMVQRGVHFGNLAQCVVASCTGYFDGGPSWKQDPTLFACQVTAKNVPSALKAFYNKARSGGDCTGADALQTGFYNTERSGGQTTYCTKYLPTGKGFYLKGPGSDLANMDIDCDGEQSGGDGRCKSSTDTQGQTRWGLRHPEKYGVGDLNANIHPYVVLGNEGSYCPTFDPRTAGVEPLGIVAVVCGDELVYGIWGDTNGDDNEHPMVGEASLALATACYGPSISGNSGHDEADVLYIAFAGKEAVPAGARWEADSYEAFEKSITAQGDKLVAKLFGDKSTTASGSDPQHTTSSSNADNDSDNDDEGWKHNHKSGGWRNAIPRLCYFTLIVLIALV
;
A
#
# COMPACT_ATOMS: atom_id res chain seq x y z
N MET A 1 7.41 54.85 -5.16
CA MET A 1 7.36 54.70 -6.63
C MET A 1 5.92 54.39 -7.05
N GLN A 2 5.61 54.31 -8.35
CA GLN A 2 4.31 53.86 -8.85
C GLN A 2 4.53 52.73 -9.87
N TYR A 3 3.67 51.71 -9.80
CA TYR A 3 3.69 50.51 -10.65
C TYR A 3 2.27 50.21 -11.16
N HIS A 4 2.18 49.37 -12.20
CA HIS A 4 0.90 48.93 -12.75
C HIS A 4 0.92 47.41 -12.99
N GLY A 5 0.08 46.69 -12.24
CA GLY A 5 0.04 45.23 -12.23
C GLY A 5 -1.28 44.67 -12.74
N GLN A 6 -1.32 43.35 -12.96
CA GLN A 6 -2.57 42.64 -13.19
C GLN A 6 -3.34 42.54 -11.87
N CYS A 7 -4.49 43.22 -11.79
CA CYS A 7 -5.38 43.11 -10.65
C CYS A 7 -6.17 41.80 -10.72
N LEU A 8 -6.10 40.98 -9.66
CA LEU A 8 -6.89 39.74 -9.53
C LEU A 8 -8.11 39.94 -8.62
N VAL A 9 -7.98 40.78 -7.59
CA VAL A 9 -9.11 41.19 -6.75
C VAL A 9 -9.10 42.71 -6.62
N ASP A 10 -10.07 43.33 -7.28
CA ASP A 10 -10.20 44.78 -7.37
C ASP A 10 -10.87 45.35 -6.12
N THR A 11 -10.07 46.05 -5.31
CA THR A 11 -10.38 46.84 -4.09
C THR A 11 -9.17 47.75 -3.80
N ALA A 12 -9.11 48.36 -2.59
CA ALA A 12 -8.02 49.25 -2.18
C ALA A 12 -7.57 49.05 -0.73
N ALA A 13 -6.28 49.26 -0.48
CA ALA A 13 -5.67 49.20 0.85
C ALA A 13 -4.35 49.99 0.93
N THR A 14 -3.91 50.32 2.15
CA THR A 14 -2.56 50.86 2.44
C THR A 14 -2.01 50.19 3.70
N GLY A 15 -0.71 49.96 3.77
CA GLY A 15 -0.08 49.32 4.91
C GLY A 15 1.44 49.32 4.87
N LYS A 16 2.06 48.80 5.94
CA LYS A 16 3.49 48.44 5.93
C LYS A 16 3.71 47.31 4.95
N LEU A 17 4.75 47.41 4.14
CA LEU A 17 5.16 46.36 3.22
C LEU A 17 5.91 45.28 3.98
N LEU A 18 5.54 44.02 3.73
CA LEU A 18 6.19 42.83 4.26
C LEU A 18 6.60 41.98 3.05
N TYR A 19 7.88 42.03 2.69
CA TYR A 19 8.42 41.45 1.45
C TYR A 19 9.29 40.22 1.72
N ALA A 20 9.12 39.17 0.91
CA ALA A 20 10.10 38.09 0.75
C ALA A 20 10.19 37.62 -0.71
N ASN A 21 11.36 37.14 -1.11
CA ASN A 21 11.60 36.44 -2.38
C ASN A 21 11.39 34.92 -2.29
N VAL A 22 10.70 34.45 -1.23
CA VAL A 22 10.39 33.06 -0.95
C VAL A 22 8.87 32.94 -0.83
N GLY A 23 8.29 31.88 -1.40
CA GLY A 23 6.85 31.63 -1.29
C GLY A 23 6.45 31.16 0.12
N LEU A 24 5.30 31.61 0.59
CA LEU A 24 4.78 31.30 1.92
C LEU A 24 3.64 30.27 1.85
N SER A 25 3.67 29.27 2.73
CA SER A 25 2.50 28.42 2.96
C SER A 25 1.61 29.06 4.02
N PHE A 26 0.32 29.22 3.70
CA PHE A 26 -0.67 29.63 4.70
C PHE A 26 -1.10 28.42 5.52
N TRP A 27 -1.28 27.25 4.89
CA TRP A 27 -1.50 26.00 5.60
C TRP A 27 -0.29 25.62 6.44
N ALA A 28 -0.47 25.49 7.76
CA ALA A 28 0.56 25.22 8.76
C ALA A 28 1.77 26.19 8.79
N GLY A 29 1.71 27.31 8.05
CA GLY A 29 2.78 28.33 7.99
C GLY A 29 2.35 29.74 8.38
N VAL A 30 1.04 30.02 8.46
CA VAL A 30 0.48 31.23 9.08
C VAL A 30 -0.57 30.83 10.10
N ASP A 31 -0.47 31.36 11.32
CA ASP A 31 -1.50 31.20 12.35
C ASP A 31 -2.71 32.08 12.02
N SER A 32 -3.84 31.44 11.73
CA SER A 32 -5.11 32.10 11.40
C SER A 32 -5.73 32.96 12.52
N GLN A 33 -5.29 32.79 13.77
CA GLN A 33 -5.80 33.53 14.94
C GLN A 33 -4.98 34.79 15.26
N THR A 34 -3.73 34.87 14.81
CA THR A 34 -2.80 35.98 15.13
C THR A 34 -2.20 36.67 13.89
N GLY A 35 -2.27 36.01 12.73
CA GLY A 35 -1.56 36.38 11.52
C GLY A 35 -0.05 36.14 11.59
N GLU A 36 0.48 35.49 12.63
CA GLU A 36 1.92 35.21 12.76
C GLU A 36 2.39 34.16 11.75
N ILE A 37 3.55 34.41 11.13
CA ILE A 37 4.23 33.47 10.24
C ILE A 37 5.01 32.46 11.09
N ILE A 38 4.44 31.28 11.24
CA ILE A 38 4.95 30.17 12.07
C ILE A 38 5.81 29.16 11.29
N ASP A 39 5.91 29.31 9.97
CA ASP A 39 6.83 28.56 9.11
C ASP A 39 8.29 28.88 9.45
N ARG A 40 8.92 28.01 10.25
CA ARG A 40 10.32 28.14 10.74
C ARG A 40 11.37 28.19 9.63
N HIS A 41 11.03 27.78 8.41
CA HIS A 41 11.94 27.80 7.27
C HIS A 41 11.76 29.05 6.39
N HIS A 42 10.73 29.87 6.66
CA HIS A 42 10.47 31.09 5.91
C HIS A 42 11.28 32.29 6.45
N PRO A 43 11.88 33.15 5.61
CA PRO A 43 12.66 34.32 6.07
C PRO A 43 11.84 35.37 6.83
N LEU A 44 10.51 35.23 6.90
CA LEU A 44 9.60 36.09 7.66
C LEU A 44 9.08 35.47 8.96
N HIS A 45 9.61 34.31 9.38
CA HIS A 45 9.22 33.64 10.62
C HIS A 45 9.21 34.60 11.83
N GLY A 46 8.16 34.52 12.66
CA GLY A 46 7.95 35.40 13.82
C GLY A 46 7.48 36.82 13.49
N GLN A 47 7.20 37.13 12.22
CA GLN A 47 6.49 38.36 11.83
C GLN A 47 5.01 38.07 11.60
N SER A 48 4.14 39.06 11.85
CA SER A 48 2.71 38.96 11.53
C SER A 48 2.36 39.65 10.21
N VAL A 49 1.50 38.99 9.41
CA VAL A 49 0.89 39.54 8.19
C VAL A 49 -0.22 40.55 8.50
N HIS A 50 -0.79 40.54 9.71
CA HIS A 50 -1.96 41.32 10.10
C HIS A 50 -1.82 42.81 9.75
N GLY A 51 -2.74 43.33 8.93
CA GLY A 51 -2.79 44.74 8.53
C GLY A 51 -1.61 45.22 7.66
N ARG A 52 -0.78 44.30 7.15
CA ARG A 52 0.35 44.60 6.26
C ARG A 52 0.02 44.31 4.80
N ILE A 53 0.72 44.94 3.87
CA ILE A 53 0.75 44.51 2.47
C ILE A 53 1.82 43.42 2.37
N LEU A 54 1.41 42.18 2.11
CA LEU A 54 2.33 41.04 1.99
C LEU A 54 2.73 40.89 0.51
N ALA A 55 4.04 40.90 0.24
CA ALA A 55 4.62 40.68 -1.08
C ALA A 55 5.48 39.41 -1.07
N ILE A 56 5.03 38.37 -1.76
CA ILE A 56 5.71 37.06 -1.90
C ILE A 56 5.60 36.60 -3.37
N PRO A 57 6.54 35.84 -3.94
CA PRO A 57 6.50 35.50 -5.36
C PRO A 57 5.24 34.72 -5.74
N SER A 58 4.85 33.75 -4.92
CA SER A 58 3.60 32.99 -4.97
C SER A 58 3.32 32.37 -3.59
N SER A 59 2.16 31.72 -3.41
CA SER A 59 1.94 30.81 -2.28
C SER A 59 2.59 29.44 -2.54
N ARG A 60 2.67 28.59 -1.51
CA ARG A 60 3.10 27.19 -1.65
C ARG A 60 2.34 26.25 -0.70
N GLY A 61 2.26 24.97 -1.03
CA GLY A 61 1.68 23.93 -0.17
C GLY A 61 0.27 23.50 -0.54
N SER A 62 -0.56 23.16 0.46
CA SER A 62 -1.87 22.52 0.28
C SER A 62 -2.91 23.43 -0.39
N CYS A 63 -3.86 22.80 -1.10
CA CYS A 63 -5.05 23.41 -1.69
C CYS A 63 -5.91 24.16 -0.65
N THR A 64 -5.83 23.74 0.62
CA THR A 64 -6.51 24.29 1.81
C THR A 64 -6.06 25.70 2.22
N GLY A 65 -5.05 26.28 1.57
CA GLY A 65 -4.64 27.67 1.83
C GLY A 65 -5.77 28.69 1.62
N SER A 66 -6.74 28.40 0.74
CA SER A 66 -7.91 29.26 0.49
C SER A 66 -8.75 29.45 1.76
N ILE A 67 -9.00 28.37 2.51
CA ILE A 67 -9.79 28.40 3.76
C ILE A 67 -9.04 29.17 4.86
N VAL A 68 -7.71 29.01 4.97
CA VAL A 68 -6.90 29.77 5.94
C VAL A 68 -6.97 31.28 5.68
N MET A 69 -7.01 31.69 4.41
CA MET A 69 -7.19 33.10 4.03
C MET A 69 -8.58 33.63 4.42
N ILE A 70 -9.64 32.83 4.28
CA ILE A 70 -11.00 33.18 4.73
C ILE A 70 -11.06 33.28 6.26
N GLU A 71 -10.43 32.35 6.98
CA GLU A 71 -10.33 32.36 8.44
C GLU A 71 -9.59 33.62 8.96
N LEU A 72 -8.47 33.96 8.34
CA LEU A 72 -7.73 35.21 8.61
C LEU A 72 -8.60 36.47 8.39
N LEU A 73 -9.44 36.49 7.34
CA LEU A 73 -10.36 37.62 7.08
C LEU A 73 -11.47 37.69 8.14
N LEU A 74 -12.06 36.55 8.51
CA LEU A 74 -13.09 36.46 9.55
C LEU A 74 -12.57 36.89 10.93
N ASN A 75 -11.36 36.45 11.30
CA ASN A 75 -10.69 36.82 12.55
C ASN A 75 -10.08 38.23 12.52
N LYS A 76 -10.12 38.91 11.37
CA LYS A 76 -9.50 40.23 11.11
C LYS A 76 -7.97 40.23 11.25
N CYS A 77 -7.34 39.07 11.20
CA CYS A 77 -5.89 38.85 11.27
C CYS A 77 -5.20 38.82 9.89
N ALA A 78 -5.97 38.94 8.82
CA ALA A 78 -5.49 39.00 7.43
C ALA A 78 -4.47 40.14 7.15
N PRO A 79 -3.62 39.97 6.11
CA PRO A 79 -2.95 41.10 5.48
C PRO A 79 -3.99 42.11 4.95
N ALA A 80 -3.59 43.38 4.90
CA ALA A 80 -4.38 44.45 4.29
C ALA A 80 -4.42 44.33 2.76
N GLY A 81 -3.48 43.61 2.14
CA GLY A 81 -3.43 43.38 0.69
C GLY A 81 -2.31 42.41 0.32
N LEU A 82 -2.41 41.82 -0.86
CA LEU A 82 -1.47 40.82 -1.39
C LEU A 82 -0.83 41.31 -2.69
N ILE A 83 0.47 41.09 -2.83
CA ILE A 83 1.23 41.29 -4.06
C ILE A 83 1.97 40.00 -4.40
N PHE A 84 1.79 39.51 -5.62
CA PHE A 84 2.47 38.34 -6.15
C PHE A 84 3.37 38.69 -7.35
N GLN A 85 4.33 37.82 -7.64
CA GLN A 85 5.14 37.85 -8.86
C GLN A 85 4.46 37.08 -10.01
N GLU A 86 3.63 36.10 -9.66
CA GLU A 86 2.96 35.21 -10.60
C GLU A 86 1.45 35.10 -10.26
N PRO A 87 0.57 34.74 -11.22
CA PRO A 87 -0.85 34.52 -10.94
C PRO A 87 -1.09 33.39 -9.93
N GLU A 88 -1.33 33.79 -8.68
CA GLU A 88 -1.55 32.90 -7.55
C GLU A 88 -3.02 32.44 -7.48
N GLN A 89 -3.26 31.13 -7.29
CA GLN A 89 -4.59 30.53 -7.40
C GLN A 89 -5.25 30.15 -6.06
N ILE A 90 -4.48 29.88 -5.01
CA ILE A 90 -4.99 29.28 -3.76
C ILE A 90 -5.47 30.37 -2.79
N ILE A 91 -4.59 31.31 -2.46
CA ILE A 91 -4.89 32.39 -1.49
C ILE A 91 -5.83 33.42 -2.14
N THR A 92 -5.62 33.74 -3.42
CA THR A 92 -6.49 34.61 -4.20
C THR A 92 -7.92 34.07 -4.27
N LEU A 93 -8.11 32.75 -4.42
CA LEU A 93 -9.43 32.13 -4.33
C LEU A 93 -10.08 32.39 -2.96
N GLY A 94 -9.34 32.23 -1.87
CA GLY A 94 -9.85 32.52 -0.52
C GLY A 94 -10.41 33.95 -0.41
N VAL A 95 -9.74 34.94 -0.99
CA VAL A 95 -10.22 36.32 -1.06
C VAL A 95 -11.47 36.45 -1.96
N ILE A 96 -11.51 35.79 -3.12
CA ILE A 96 -12.67 35.79 -4.03
C ILE A 96 -13.92 35.20 -3.35
N VAL A 97 -13.77 34.06 -2.67
CA VAL A 97 -14.89 33.40 -1.97
C VAL A 97 -15.37 34.27 -0.80
N ALA A 98 -14.45 34.83 -0.01
CA ALA A 98 -14.79 35.76 1.08
C ALA A 98 -15.52 37.01 0.55
N LYS A 99 -15.07 37.60 -0.58
CA LYS A 99 -15.75 38.73 -1.22
C LYS A 99 -17.16 38.35 -1.67
N THR A 100 -17.30 37.19 -2.30
CA THR A 100 -18.55 36.76 -2.94
C THR A 100 -19.63 36.32 -1.95
N LEU A 101 -19.24 35.68 -0.84
CA LEU A 101 -20.17 35.07 0.12
C LEU A 101 -20.24 35.77 1.49
N LEU A 102 -19.21 36.53 1.88
CA LEU A 102 -19.09 37.13 3.21
C LEU A 102 -18.93 38.66 3.19
N ASP A 103 -18.83 39.28 2.01
CA ASP A 103 -18.53 40.72 1.82
C ASP A 103 -17.21 41.15 2.50
N LEU A 104 -16.22 40.24 2.53
CA LEU A 104 -14.88 40.47 3.08
C LEU A 104 -13.83 40.36 1.96
N SER A 105 -13.10 41.44 1.67
CA SER A 105 -12.14 41.47 0.56
C SER A 105 -10.91 42.31 0.89
N ILE A 106 -9.79 41.95 0.25
CA ILE A 106 -8.54 42.70 0.22
C ILE A 106 -8.03 42.77 -1.24
N PRO A 107 -7.20 43.76 -1.62
CA PRO A 107 -6.69 43.84 -2.97
C PRO A 107 -5.63 42.76 -3.22
N VAL A 108 -5.66 42.17 -4.42
CA VAL A 108 -4.68 41.21 -4.89
C VAL A 108 -4.12 41.66 -6.24
N LEU A 109 -2.82 41.88 -6.30
CA LEU A 109 -2.10 42.40 -7.47
C LEU A 109 -0.96 41.47 -7.87
N VAL A 110 -0.77 41.26 -9.17
CA VAL A 110 0.42 40.58 -9.73
C VAL A 110 1.30 41.62 -10.43
N LEU A 111 2.57 41.67 -10.08
CA LEU A 111 3.59 42.49 -10.75
C LEU A 111 4.50 41.61 -11.60
N ASN A 112 5.19 42.20 -12.58
CA ASN A 112 6.24 41.47 -13.29
C ASN A 112 7.47 41.24 -12.38
N PRO A 113 8.37 40.29 -12.69
CA PRO A 113 9.49 39.93 -11.82
C PRO A 113 10.42 41.08 -11.42
N ASP A 114 10.71 42.00 -12.32
CA ASP A 114 11.62 43.13 -12.05
C ASP A 114 10.97 44.16 -11.11
N GLU A 115 9.70 44.48 -11.36
CA GLU A 115 8.90 45.34 -10.48
C GLU A 115 8.73 44.71 -9.10
N PHE A 116 8.39 43.42 -9.04
CA PHE A 116 8.24 42.67 -7.78
C PHE A 116 9.55 42.68 -6.97
N GLN A 117 10.70 42.40 -7.60
CA GLN A 117 11.99 42.43 -6.90
C GLN A 117 12.37 43.83 -6.39
N SER A 118 11.93 44.89 -7.07
CA SER A 118 12.18 46.27 -6.62
C SER A 118 11.46 46.64 -5.31
N LEU A 119 10.43 45.88 -4.92
CA LEU A 119 9.64 46.14 -3.71
C LEU A 119 10.46 46.03 -2.41
N LYS A 120 11.56 45.27 -2.42
CA LYS A 120 12.46 45.10 -1.25
C LYS A 120 13.07 46.42 -0.74
N GLU A 121 13.13 47.44 -1.59
CA GLU A 121 13.71 48.76 -1.27
C GLU A 121 12.69 49.71 -0.61
N HIS A 122 11.44 49.28 -0.38
CA HIS A 122 10.36 50.12 0.15
C HIS A 122 9.81 49.60 1.50
N LYS A 123 9.17 50.48 2.29
CA LYS A 123 8.63 50.15 3.63
C LYS A 123 7.11 50.18 3.73
N TYR A 124 6.45 50.87 2.80
CA TYR A 124 5.00 51.03 2.74
C TYR A 124 4.50 50.86 1.32
N ALA A 125 3.30 50.34 1.19
CA ALA A 125 2.61 50.11 -0.07
C ALA A 125 1.13 50.49 0.05
N ALA A 126 0.58 51.04 -1.02
CA ALA A 126 -0.84 51.32 -1.19
C ALA A 126 -1.30 50.79 -2.56
N ILE A 127 -2.31 49.92 -2.56
CA ILE A 127 -2.89 49.29 -3.75
C ILE A 127 -4.26 49.89 -4.00
N ALA A 128 -4.57 50.23 -5.25
CA ALA A 128 -5.90 50.61 -5.70
C ALA A 128 -6.14 50.04 -7.11
N GLY A 129 -6.95 48.99 -7.19
CA GLY A 129 -7.12 48.19 -8.39
C GLY A 129 -5.79 47.76 -9.02
N PRO A 130 -5.51 48.09 -10.30
CA PRO A 130 -4.26 47.71 -10.96
C PRO A 130 -3.06 48.60 -10.59
N THR A 131 -3.23 49.63 -9.78
CA THR A 131 -2.16 50.57 -9.44
C THR A 131 -1.58 50.30 -8.06
N LEU A 132 -0.25 50.30 -7.96
CA LEU A 132 0.50 50.23 -6.71
C LEU A 132 1.35 51.48 -6.53
N HIS A 133 1.29 52.08 -5.34
CA HIS A 133 2.22 53.11 -4.88
C HIS A 133 3.08 52.59 -3.73
N THR A 134 4.37 52.93 -3.71
CA THR A 134 5.31 52.55 -2.66
C THR A 134 6.06 53.75 -2.07
N GLY A 135 6.59 53.61 -0.86
CA GLY A 135 7.51 54.58 -0.27
C GLY A 135 8.09 54.18 1.09
N ASP A 136 8.92 55.08 1.64
CA ASP A 136 9.59 54.92 2.94
C ASP A 136 8.76 55.39 4.15
N HIS A 137 7.67 56.09 3.87
CA HIS A 137 6.75 56.67 4.85
C HIS A 137 5.32 56.16 4.63
N PRO A 138 4.45 56.16 5.65
CA PRO A 138 3.05 55.76 5.51
C PRO A 138 2.36 56.52 4.37
N LEU A 139 1.74 55.75 3.47
CA LEU A 139 0.98 56.29 2.34
C LEU A 139 -0.48 56.51 2.74
N PRO A 140 -1.14 57.58 2.28
CA PRO A 140 -2.56 57.79 2.55
C PRO A 140 -3.41 56.63 1.96
N PRO A 141 -4.59 56.34 2.53
CA PRO A 141 -5.54 55.44 1.90
C PRO A 141 -5.87 55.95 0.48
N PRO A 142 -5.71 55.12 -0.56
CA PRO A 142 -5.94 55.59 -1.92
C PRO A 142 -7.44 55.74 -2.18
N THR A 143 -7.82 56.79 -2.89
CA THR A 143 -9.18 56.93 -3.44
C THR A 143 -9.42 55.85 -4.48
N TYR A 144 -10.43 55.02 -4.26
CA TYR A 144 -10.84 53.95 -5.14
C TYR A 144 -12.32 54.09 -5.48
N GLU A 145 -12.61 54.15 -6.76
CA GLU A 145 -13.96 54.00 -7.31
C GLU A 145 -14.02 52.64 -7.99
N ALA A 146 -15.03 51.84 -7.64
CA ALA A 146 -15.23 50.56 -8.30
C ALA A 146 -15.52 50.77 -9.80
N PRO A 147 -14.84 50.04 -10.70
CA PRO A 147 -15.03 50.24 -12.13
C PRO A 147 -16.48 49.88 -12.53
N SER A 148 -17.05 50.68 -13.42
CA SER A 148 -18.44 50.51 -13.88
C SER A 148 -18.69 49.21 -14.65
N SER A 149 -17.63 48.54 -15.10
CA SER A 149 -17.62 47.19 -15.68
C SER A 149 -16.29 46.50 -15.37
N PRO A 150 -16.26 45.19 -15.05
CA PRO A 150 -15.00 44.48 -14.81
C PRO A 150 -14.17 44.35 -16.10
N PRO A 151 -12.84 44.51 -16.03
CA PRO A 151 -11.96 44.25 -17.18
C PRO A 151 -11.93 42.74 -17.48
N SER A 152 -12.25 42.37 -18.72
CA SER A 152 -12.40 40.96 -19.11
C SER A 152 -11.85 40.73 -20.52
N LYS A 153 -10.84 39.84 -20.65
CA LYS A 153 -10.73 39.03 -21.87
C LYS A 153 -12.00 38.18 -21.95
N ALA A 154 -12.73 38.25 -23.06
CA ALA A 154 -14.06 37.64 -23.14
C ALA A 154 -14.00 36.11 -22.92
N LEU A 155 -14.55 35.65 -21.78
CA LEU A 155 -14.80 34.24 -21.54
C LEU A 155 -16.06 33.83 -22.33
N HIS A 156 -15.94 32.84 -23.21
CA HIS A 156 -17.05 32.32 -23.98
C HIS A 156 -17.93 31.43 -23.09
N LEU A 157 -19.13 31.93 -22.80
CA LEU A 157 -20.14 31.26 -21.98
C LEU A 157 -21.27 30.70 -22.85
N SER A 158 -21.72 29.50 -22.53
CA SER A 158 -22.93 28.92 -23.13
C SER A 158 -24.19 29.61 -22.60
N GLU A 159 -25.33 29.40 -23.26
CA GLU A 159 -26.64 29.86 -22.76
C GLU A 159 -26.95 29.33 -21.36
N SER A 160 -26.53 28.09 -21.05
CA SER A 160 -26.67 27.50 -19.72
C SER A 160 -25.79 28.20 -18.68
N ASP A 161 -24.54 28.54 -19.02
CA ASP A 161 -23.64 29.29 -18.13
C ASP A 161 -24.20 30.69 -17.83
N GLN A 162 -24.68 31.38 -18.86
CA GLN A 162 -25.33 32.69 -18.73
C GLN A 162 -26.60 32.61 -17.88
N ALA A 163 -27.44 31.58 -18.06
CA ALA A 163 -28.63 31.38 -17.26
C ALA A 163 -28.29 31.14 -15.77
N MET A 164 -27.22 30.37 -15.48
CA MET A 164 -26.75 30.16 -14.11
C MET A 164 -26.21 31.45 -13.48
N LEU A 165 -25.41 32.24 -14.23
CA LEU A 165 -24.91 33.54 -13.78
C LEU A 165 -26.02 34.57 -13.52
N HIS A 166 -27.12 34.52 -14.26
CA HIS A 166 -28.31 35.34 -14.03
C HIS A 166 -29.30 34.75 -13.00
N GLY A 167 -28.92 33.69 -12.27
CA GLY A 167 -29.68 33.16 -11.14
C GLY A 167 -30.83 32.20 -11.50
N ALA A 168 -30.92 31.73 -12.75
CA ALA A 168 -31.99 30.81 -13.17
C ALA A 168 -31.96 29.44 -12.46
N ARG A 169 -30.85 29.08 -11.80
CA ARG A 169 -30.70 27.89 -10.93
C ARG A 169 -30.58 28.23 -9.44
N GLY A 170 -30.99 29.43 -9.03
CA GLY A 170 -30.97 29.89 -7.64
C GLY A 170 -29.65 30.54 -7.20
N ALA A 171 -29.70 31.22 -6.06
CA ALA A 171 -28.62 32.10 -5.57
C ALA A 171 -27.31 31.36 -5.28
N ALA A 172 -27.37 30.12 -4.76
CA ALA A 172 -26.17 29.32 -4.52
C ALA A 172 -25.39 29.03 -5.82
N VAL A 173 -26.10 28.64 -6.89
CA VAL A 173 -25.48 28.33 -8.19
C VAL A 173 -24.97 29.61 -8.87
N GLN A 174 -25.68 30.72 -8.73
CA GLN A 174 -25.21 32.04 -9.19
C GLN A 174 -23.87 32.42 -8.53
N LYS A 175 -23.77 32.30 -7.20
CA LYS A 175 -22.54 32.61 -6.45
C LYS A 175 -21.39 31.65 -6.78
N ALA A 176 -21.69 30.37 -6.98
CA ALA A 176 -20.72 29.39 -7.47
C ALA A 176 -20.20 29.74 -8.88
N MET A 177 -21.06 30.21 -9.78
CA MET A 177 -20.63 30.70 -11.10
C MET A 177 -19.78 31.97 -10.99
N GLU A 178 -20.17 32.97 -10.18
CA GLU A 178 -19.35 34.17 -9.96
C GLU A 178 -17.90 33.81 -9.55
N ILE A 179 -17.74 32.90 -8.57
CA ILE A 179 -16.44 32.40 -8.11
C ILE A 179 -15.69 31.67 -9.23
N LEU A 180 -16.35 30.76 -9.96
CA LEU A 180 -15.75 30.01 -11.07
C LEU A 180 -15.27 30.91 -12.21
N LEU A 181 -16.00 31.99 -12.51
CA LEU A 181 -15.64 32.94 -13.57
C LEU A 181 -14.41 33.76 -13.18
N SER A 182 -14.32 34.24 -11.94
CA SER A 182 -13.11 34.89 -11.44
C SER A 182 -11.91 33.93 -11.42
N PHE A 183 -12.12 32.66 -11.05
CA PHE A 183 -11.06 31.65 -11.08
C PHE A 183 -10.62 31.29 -12.51
N ALA A 184 -11.56 31.16 -13.45
CA ALA A 184 -11.28 30.97 -14.87
C ALA A 184 -10.42 32.11 -15.46
N GLN A 185 -10.69 33.35 -15.04
CA GLN A 185 -9.90 34.53 -15.44
C GLN A 185 -8.46 34.47 -14.89
N ILE A 186 -8.24 34.04 -13.63
CA ILE A 186 -6.89 33.83 -13.08
C ILE A 186 -6.14 32.77 -13.88
N GLN A 187 -6.81 31.67 -14.24
CA GLN A 187 -6.23 30.60 -15.06
C GLN A 187 -6.03 30.98 -16.54
N GLY A 188 -6.49 32.16 -16.98
CA GLY A 188 -6.45 32.58 -18.38
C GLY A 188 -7.31 31.74 -19.32
N ALA A 189 -8.27 30.98 -18.78
CA ALA A 189 -9.19 30.17 -19.56
C ALA A 189 -10.05 31.04 -20.50
N THR A 190 -10.49 30.48 -21.62
CA THR A 190 -11.32 31.17 -22.62
C THR A 190 -12.75 30.64 -22.70
N ARG A 191 -13.04 29.49 -22.08
CA ARG A 191 -14.37 28.87 -22.00
C ARG A 191 -14.46 27.91 -20.80
N LEU A 192 -15.68 27.54 -20.45
CA LEU A 192 -15.96 26.46 -19.50
C LEU A 192 -16.22 25.12 -20.22
N ILE A 193 -16.13 24.02 -19.48
CA ILE A 193 -16.45 22.64 -19.89
C ILE A 193 -17.45 21.98 -18.94
N ASP A 194 -18.14 20.96 -19.43
CA ASP A 194 -18.98 20.08 -18.62
C ASP A 194 -18.12 19.10 -17.81
N ILE A 195 -18.51 18.86 -16.56
CA ILE A 195 -17.81 17.97 -15.64
C ILE A 195 -18.72 16.79 -15.29
N SER A 196 -18.20 15.57 -15.42
CA SER A 196 -18.99 14.34 -15.26
C SER A 196 -19.26 13.97 -13.79
N ARG A 197 -18.34 14.33 -12.87
CA ARG A 197 -18.42 14.03 -11.43
C ARG A 197 -17.48 14.94 -10.64
N ALA A 198 -17.77 15.15 -9.36
CA ALA A 198 -16.93 15.88 -8.43
C ALA A 198 -16.53 15.04 -7.20
N HIS A 199 -15.40 15.41 -6.57
CA HIS A 199 -14.97 14.92 -5.28
C HIS A 199 -14.52 16.10 -4.44
N ILE A 200 -15.29 16.44 -3.41
CA ILE A 200 -15.07 17.62 -2.58
C ILE A 200 -13.99 17.31 -1.54
N ASP A 201 -12.89 18.04 -1.59
CA ASP A 201 -11.80 18.10 -0.62
C ASP A 201 -12.13 19.09 0.52
N ALA A 202 -12.90 20.14 0.22
CA ALA A 202 -13.34 21.18 1.16
C ALA A 202 -14.32 20.72 2.27
N CYS A 203 -14.30 19.43 2.64
CA CYS A 203 -14.99 18.82 3.79
C CYS A 203 -14.07 18.55 4.99
N ILE A 204 -12.79 18.93 4.91
CA ILE A 204 -11.88 18.93 6.05
C ILE A 204 -12.20 20.13 6.96
N TYR A 205 -12.46 19.88 8.25
CA TYR A 205 -12.66 20.93 9.23
C TYR A 205 -11.31 21.45 9.74
N THR A 206 -11.03 22.72 9.45
CA THR A 206 -9.77 23.41 9.77
C THR A 206 -9.95 24.66 10.62
N GLY A 207 -11.21 25.05 10.89
CA GLY A 207 -11.60 26.27 11.59
C GLY A 207 -13.03 26.68 11.23
N PRO A 208 -13.64 27.64 11.95
CA PRO A 208 -15.00 28.11 11.67
C PRO A 208 -15.30 28.48 10.21
N ALA A 209 -14.32 28.98 9.45
CA ALA A 209 -14.44 29.28 8.02
C ALA A 209 -14.83 28.05 7.18
N SER A 210 -14.18 26.91 7.43
CA SER A 210 -14.42 25.64 6.71
C SER A 210 -15.87 25.17 6.82
N LEU A 211 -16.53 25.46 7.95
CA LEU A 211 -17.94 25.16 8.18
C LEU A 211 -18.87 26.27 7.65
N ARG A 212 -18.51 27.53 7.86
CA ARG A 212 -19.35 28.69 7.52
C ARG A 212 -19.58 28.85 6.01
N ILE A 213 -18.59 28.54 5.17
CA ILE A 213 -18.74 28.69 3.71
C ILE A 213 -19.77 27.69 3.14
N PRO A 214 -19.70 26.37 3.41
CA PRO A 214 -20.74 25.43 2.99
C PRO A 214 -22.10 25.71 3.61
N GLN A 215 -22.16 26.14 4.88
CA GLN A 215 -23.44 26.56 5.49
C GLN A 215 -24.06 27.75 4.79
N THR A 216 -23.26 28.73 4.36
CA THR A 216 -23.73 29.86 3.54
C THR A 216 -24.32 29.36 2.22
N PHE A 217 -23.63 28.50 1.49
CA PHE A 217 -24.17 27.87 0.27
C PHE A 217 -25.49 27.11 0.53
N LEU A 218 -25.56 26.31 1.59
CA LEU A 218 -26.77 25.56 1.95
C LEU A 218 -27.95 26.50 2.26
N SER A 219 -27.71 27.61 2.96
CA SER A 219 -28.72 28.64 3.26
C SER A 219 -29.23 29.35 1.99
N LEU A 220 -28.41 29.42 0.93
CA LEU A 220 -28.77 29.92 -0.39
C LEU A 220 -29.44 28.87 -1.30
N GLY A 221 -29.78 27.69 -0.74
CA GLY A 221 -30.49 26.62 -1.44
C GLY A 221 -29.60 25.66 -2.23
N ALA A 222 -28.32 25.57 -1.92
CA ALA A 222 -27.37 24.72 -2.66
C ALA A 222 -27.80 23.25 -2.78
N ARG A 223 -27.67 22.70 -3.98
CA ARG A 223 -27.75 21.27 -4.31
C ARG A 223 -26.67 20.95 -5.35
N VAL A 224 -26.04 19.78 -5.22
CA VAL A 224 -25.07 19.32 -6.24
C VAL A 224 -25.79 19.01 -7.55
N ALA A 225 -25.22 19.47 -8.67
CA ALA A 225 -25.76 19.29 -10.01
C ALA A 225 -25.26 17.99 -10.68
N ILE A 226 -24.17 17.42 -10.18
CA ILE A 226 -23.48 16.25 -10.73
C ILE A 226 -23.16 15.22 -9.62
N PRO A 227 -22.92 13.94 -9.97
CA PRO A 227 -22.50 12.92 -9.00
C PRO A 227 -21.29 13.40 -8.20
N THR A 228 -21.47 13.57 -6.89
CA THR A 228 -20.49 14.20 -6.00
C THR A 228 -20.21 13.31 -4.80
N THR A 229 -18.94 13.07 -4.51
CA THR A 229 -18.47 12.33 -3.33
C THR A 229 -17.64 13.24 -2.41
N LEU A 230 -17.41 12.83 -1.16
CA LEU A 230 -16.65 13.58 -0.15
C LEU A 230 -15.30 12.93 0.15
N ASN A 231 -14.25 13.74 0.28
CA ASN A 231 -12.94 13.34 0.78
C ASN A 231 -13.05 12.86 2.25
N ALA A 232 -11.98 12.23 2.74
CA ALA A 232 -11.76 12.05 4.16
C ALA A 232 -11.88 13.39 4.91
N ILE A 233 -12.47 13.34 6.09
CA ILE A 233 -12.76 14.50 6.95
C ILE A 233 -11.90 14.45 8.21
N SER A 234 -12.09 15.39 9.14
CA SER A 234 -11.24 15.51 10.34
C SER A 234 -11.50 14.48 11.46
N ILE A 235 -12.44 13.54 11.29
CA ILE A 235 -12.84 12.53 12.29
C ILE A 235 -13.27 11.21 11.66
N ASP A 236 -13.13 10.10 12.39
CA ASP A 236 -13.92 8.89 12.12
C ASP A 236 -15.37 9.15 12.61
N ARG A 237 -16.33 9.34 11.70
CA ARG A 237 -17.72 9.67 12.11
C ARG A 237 -18.37 8.58 12.94
N ARG A 238 -17.96 7.33 12.73
CA ARG A 238 -18.52 6.14 13.40
C ARG A 238 -17.91 5.97 14.79
N ARG A 239 -16.63 6.31 14.98
CA ARG A 239 -15.82 5.92 16.15
C ARG A 239 -15.10 7.05 16.89
N TRP A 240 -15.27 8.34 16.52
CA TRP A 240 -14.50 9.45 17.12
C TRP A 240 -14.47 9.50 18.66
N ARG A 241 -15.57 9.08 19.33
CA ARG A 241 -15.64 8.97 20.81
C ARG A 241 -14.74 7.88 21.37
N GLU A 242 -14.66 6.74 20.66
CA GLU A 242 -13.88 5.57 21.04
C GLU A 242 -12.37 5.84 20.95
N ILE A 243 -11.96 6.57 19.90
CA ILE A 243 -10.58 7.02 19.70
C ILE A 243 -10.23 8.33 20.44
N GLY A 244 -11.12 8.81 21.33
CA GLY A 244 -10.81 9.92 22.25
C GLY A 244 -10.83 11.34 21.64
N ILE A 245 -11.37 11.55 20.44
CA ILE A 245 -11.53 12.92 19.89
C ILE A 245 -12.50 13.73 20.76
N LYS A 246 -12.16 15.00 21.01
CA LYS A 246 -13.00 15.93 21.80
C LYS A 246 -14.20 16.44 20.99
N GLU A 247 -15.32 16.68 21.67
CA GLU A 247 -16.53 17.26 21.06
C GLU A 247 -16.30 18.60 20.37
N GLU A 248 -15.38 19.43 20.90
CA GLU A 248 -14.94 20.71 20.32
C GLU A 248 -14.43 20.59 18.87
N LEU A 249 -13.85 19.44 18.51
CA LEU A 249 -13.43 19.12 17.14
C LEU A 249 -14.47 18.29 16.39
N ALA A 250 -15.03 17.27 17.05
CA ALA A 250 -15.92 16.32 16.38
C ALA A 250 -17.26 16.94 15.96
N VAL A 251 -17.90 17.74 16.80
CA VAL A 251 -19.22 18.33 16.50
C VAL A 251 -19.17 19.23 15.25
N PRO A 252 -18.25 20.21 15.12
CA PRO A 252 -18.21 21.04 13.91
C PRO A 252 -17.70 20.28 12.67
N ALA A 253 -16.84 19.27 12.82
CA ALA A 253 -16.43 18.42 11.71
C ALA A 253 -17.57 17.53 11.18
N ASP A 254 -18.38 16.97 12.07
CA ASP A 254 -19.58 16.21 11.71
C ASP A 254 -20.62 17.12 11.03
N GLN A 255 -20.82 18.33 11.58
CA GLN A 255 -21.72 19.34 11.02
C GLN A 255 -21.29 19.81 9.62
N LEU A 256 -19.98 19.84 9.32
CA LEU A 256 -19.45 20.13 7.98
C LEU A 256 -19.80 19.00 7.00
N ALA A 257 -19.59 17.75 7.39
CA ALA A 257 -20.00 16.60 6.58
C ALA A 257 -21.51 16.62 6.30
N GLU A 258 -22.35 16.77 7.34
CA GLU A 258 -23.81 16.86 7.22
C GLU A 258 -24.27 18.02 6.32
N THR A 259 -23.55 19.14 6.33
CA THR A 259 -23.86 20.30 5.47
C THR A 259 -23.75 19.92 3.98
N TYR A 260 -22.75 19.13 3.58
CA TYR A 260 -22.64 18.64 2.21
C TYR A 260 -23.60 17.47 1.90
N LEU A 261 -23.90 16.61 2.86
CA LEU A 261 -24.93 15.57 2.67
C LEU A 261 -26.31 16.20 2.43
N ALA A 262 -26.63 17.30 3.12
CA ALA A 262 -27.84 18.10 2.88
C ALA A 262 -27.87 18.78 1.48
N MET A 263 -26.70 18.98 0.84
CA MET A 263 -26.62 19.40 -0.57
C MET A 263 -26.76 18.22 -1.56
N GLY A 264 -26.67 16.97 -1.10
CA GLY A 264 -26.78 15.75 -1.93
C GLY A 264 -25.46 15.05 -2.25
N ALA A 265 -24.35 15.39 -1.59
CA ALA A 265 -23.09 14.67 -1.75
C ALA A 265 -23.15 13.26 -1.10
N ARG A 266 -22.32 12.32 -1.58
CA ARG A 266 -22.26 10.93 -1.07
C ARG A 266 -21.19 10.75 0.04
N PRO A 267 -21.52 10.10 1.17
CA PRO A 267 -20.64 9.94 2.34
C PRO A 267 -19.63 8.78 2.19
N VAL A 268 -18.75 8.85 1.19
CA VAL A 268 -17.68 7.84 0.98
C VAL A 268 -16.46 8.07 1.89
N PHE A 269 -16.17 9.34 2.21
CA PHE A 269 -15.12 9.81 3.10
C PHE A 269 -13.75 9.15 2.89
N THR A 270 -13.16 9.33 1.70
CA THR A 270 -11.82 8.80 1.39
C THR A 270 -10.97 9.76 0.56
N CYS A 271 -9.68 9.86 0.90
CA CYS A 271 -8.66 10.59 0.12
C CYS A 271 -8.09 9.78 -1.05
N ALA A 272 -8.59 8.56 -1.26
CA ALA A 272 -8.26 7.71 -2.39
C ALA A 272 -9.51 7.34 -3.22
N PRO A 273 -10.26 8.33 -3.77
CA PRO A 273 -11.50 8.08 -4.51
C PRO A 273 -11.33 7.27 -5.79
N TYR A 274 -10.10 7.11 -6.28
CA TYR A 274 -9.73 6.22 -7.37
C TYR A 274 -9.71 4.73 -6.99
N LEU A 275 -9.86 4.38 -5.70
CA LEU A 275 -10.05 3.00 -5.23
C LEU A 275 -11.53 2.59 -5.15
N LEU A 276 -12.46 3.52 -5.36
CA LEU A 276 -13.90 3.24 -5.38
C LEU A 276 -14.27 2.53 -6.68
N GLU A 277 -15.31 1.67 -6.65
CA GLU A 277 -15.83 1.00 -7.87
C GLU A 277 -16.21 2.02 -8.96
N ALA A 278 -16.72 3.18 -8.54
CA ALA A 278 -17.08 4.29 -9.40
C ALA A 278 -15.89 5.24 -9.74
N ALA A 279 -14.68 4.72 -9.88
CA ALA A 279 -13.54 5.48 -10.40
C ALA A 279 -13.82 6.04 -11.83
N PRO A 280 -13.23 7.20 -12.20
CA PRO A 280 -13.35 7.74 -13.55
C PRO A 280 -12.47 6.96 -14.55
N THR A 281 -12.83 7.01 -15.84
CA THR A 281 -12.07 6.37 -16.92
C THR A 281 -11.27 7.38 -17.73
N ALA A 282 -10.33 6.88 -18.54
CA ALA A 282 -9.52 7.70 -19.44
C ALA A 282 -10.37 8.66 -20.30
N GLY A 283 -9.91 9.91 -20.41
CA GLY A 283 -10.57 10.99 -21.15
C GLY A 283 -11.77 11.65 -20.47
N GLN A 284 -12.26 11.16 -19.31
CA GLN A 284 -13.36 11.82 -18.60
C GLN A 284 -12.90 13.09 -17.86
N ASP A 285 -13.58 14.21 -18.12
CA ASP A 285 -13.43 15.43 -17.35
C ASP A 285 -14.17 15.33 -15.99
N ILE A 286 -13.43 15.57 -14.90
CA ILE A 286 -13.87 15.45 -13.49
C ILE A 286 -13.41 16.69 -12.69
N GLY A 287 -14.06 16.95 -11.55
CA GLY A 287 -13.69 18.04 -10.63
C GLY A 287 -13.21 17.51 -9.29
N TRP A 288 -11.92 17.17 -9.17
CA TRP A 288 -11.29 16.68 -7.94
C TRP A 288 -10.22 17.68 -7.46
N ALA A 289 -10.15 17.95 -6.15
CA ALA A 289 -9.15 18.89 -5.57
C ALA A 289 -8.02 18.19 -4.80
N GLU A 290 -8.29 17.09 -4.08
CA GLU A 290 -7.30 16.36 -3.27
C GLU A 290 -6.07 15.98 -4.10
N SER A 291 -4.90 16.48 -3.66
CA SER A 291 -3.66 16.49 -4.42
C SER A 291 -3.22 15.11 -4.92
N ASN A 292 -3.35 14.07 -4.11
CA ASN A 292 -2.98 12.72 -4.51
C ASN A 292 -3.99 12.12 -5.51
N ALA A 293 -5.28 12.41 -5.33
CA ALA A 293 -6.35 11.94 -6.20
C ALA A 293 -6.31 12.61 -7.57
N VAL A 294 -5.97 13.90 -7.63
CA VAL A 294 -5.73 14.65 -8.87
C VAL A 294 -4.61 14.03 -9.70
N VAL A 295 -3.44 13.80 -9.07
CA VAL A 295 -2.29 13.21 -9.75
C VAL A 295 -2.60 11.79 -10.22
N PHE A 296 -3.22 10.96 -9.38
CA PHE A 296 -3.60 9.60 -9.75
C PHE A 296 -4.63 9.56 -10.88
N ALA A 297 -5.65 10.43 -10.84
CA ALA A 297 -6.66 10.52 -11.88
C ALA A 297 -6.06 10.94 -13.23
N ASN A 298 -5.18 11.95 -13.23
CA ASN A 298 -4.54 12.42 -14.46
C ASN A 298 -3.55 11.41 -15.03
N SER A 299 -2.66 10.88 -14.19
CA SER A 299 -1.53 10.04 -14.62
C SER A 299 -1.89 8.57 -14.80
N VAL A 300 -2.62 7.97 -13.87
CA VAL A 300 -2.84 6.51 -13.84
C VAL A 300 -4.15 6.15 -14.53
N LEU A 301 -5.24 6.88 -14.24
CA LEU A 301 -6.55 6.63 -14.88
C LEU A 301 -6.68 7.29 -16.26
N GLY A 302 -5.83 8.27 -16.58
CA GLY A 302 -5.93 9.07 -17.82
C GLY A 302 -7.17 9.98 -17.85
N ALA A 303 -7.82 10.21 -16.71
CA ALA A 303 -8.91 11.18 -16.59
C ALA A 303 -8.35 12.62 -16.62
N ARG A 304 -9.23 13.61 -16.67
CA ARG A 304 -8.88 15.04 -16.80
C ARG A 304 -9.42 15.83 -15.63
N THR A 305 -8.52 16.36 -14.80
CA THR A 305 -8.82 17.34 -13.73
C THR A 305 -7.66 18.29 -13.55
N GLN A 306 -7.93 19.52 -13.14
CA GLN A 306 -6.89 20.41 -12.63
C GLN A 306 -6.64 20.16 -11.13
N LYS A 307 -5.46 20.56 -10.63
CA LYS A 307 -5.16 20.64 -9.18
C LYS A 307 -5.88 21.87 -8.60
N TYR A 308 -7.18 21.71 -8.34
CA TYR A 308 -8.04 22.79 -7.85
C TYR A 308 -7.75 23.12 -6.38
N PRO A 309 -7.71 24.41 -5.98
CA PRO A 309 -7.74 24.78 -4.57
C PRO A 309 -9.12 24.50 -3.96
N ASP A 310 -9.17 24.27 -2.65
CA ASP A 310 -10.39 23.98 -1.90
C ASP A 310 -11.45 25.09 -2.15
N LEU A 311 -12.71 24.68 -2.30
CA LEU A 311 -13.91 25.45 -2.61
C LEU A 311 -14.22 25.63 -4.11
N ILE A 312 -13.27 25.44 -5.03
CA ILE A 312 -13.59 25.36 -6.46
C ILE A 312 -14.25 24.02 -6.81
N ASP A 313 -13.80 22.92 -6.20
CA ASP A 313 -14.47 21.63 -6.18
C ASP A 313 -15.97 21.71 -5.80
N VAL A 314 -16.31 22.50 -4.78
CA VAL A 314 -17.70 22.78 -4.39
C VAL A 314 -18.43 23.53 -5.50
N CYS A 315 -17.83 24.57 -6.07
CA CYS A 315 -18.46 25.33 -7.14
C CYS A 315 -18.68 24.47 -8.40
N ILE A 316 -17.74 23.59 -8.73
CA ILE A 316 -17.87 22.59 -9.81
C ILE A 316 -19.02 21.63 -9.49
N ALA A 317 -19.11 21.11 -8.26
CA ALA A 317 -20.19 20.22 -7.84
C ALA A 317 -21.59 20.87 -7.94
N LEU A 318 -21.71 22.16 -7.62
CA LEU A 318 -22.98 22.92 -7.68
C LEU A 318 -23.40 23.34 -9.10
N THR A 319 -22.45 23.45 -10.04
CA THR A 319 -22.72 23.98 -11.40
C THR A 319 -22.65 22.90 -12.48
N GLY A 320 -21.84 21.86 -12.29
CA GLY A 320 -21.44 20.90 -13.32
C GLY A 320 -20.38 21.44 -14.28
N ARG A 321 -19.71 22.56 -13.95
CA ARG A 321 -18.86 23.33 -14.88
C ARG A 321 -17.49 23.62 -14.28
N ALA A 322 -16.45 23.58 -15.11
CA ALA A 322 -15.11 24.01 -14.75
C ALA A 322 -14.40 24.78 -15.88
N PRO A 323 -13.31 25.53 -15.60
CA PRO A 323 -12.53 26.20 -16.64
C PRO A 323 -11.77 25.20 -17.52
N LEU A 324 -11.73 25.43 -18.84
CA LEU A 324 -10.79 24.73 -19.71
C LEU A 324 -9.38 25.33 -19.51
N ALA A 325 -8.62 24.76 -18.58
CA ALA A 325 -7.22 25.10 -18.32
C ALA A 325 -6.46 23.90 -17.74
N GLY A 326 -5.12 23.95 -17.80
CA GLY A 326 -4.24 22.96 -17.17
C GLY A 326 -4.57 21.53 -17.59
N GLY A 327 -4.77 20.63 -16.63
CA GLY A 327 -5.02 19.20 -16.85
C GLY A 327 -6.26 18.83 -17.67
N HIS A 328 -7.13 19.80 -17.99
CA HIS A 328 -8.26 19.63 -18.92
C HIS A 328 -7.93 19.88 -20.40
N ALA A 329 -6.80 20.53 -20.68
CA ALA A 329 -6.35 20.84 -22.04
C ALA A 329 -5.14 19.98 -22.40
N ASP A 330 -5.00 19.54 -23.66
CA ASP A 330 -3.92 18.64 -24.06
C ASP A 330 -2.54 19.33 -23.97
N GLU A 331 -2.48 20.65 -24.18
CA GLU A 331 -1.29 21.47 -23.96
C GLU A 331 -0.85 21.43 -22.49
N GLY A 332 -1.80 21.53 -21.57
CA GLY A 332 -1.58 21.49 -20.11
C GLY A 332 -1.30 20.09 -19.55
N ARG A 333 -1.15 19.09 -20.41
CA ARG A 333 -0.75 17.70 -20.08
C ARG A 333 0.58 17.29 -20.72
N THR A 334 1.17 18.16 -21.55
CA THR A 334 2.42 17.88 -22.28
C THR A 334 3.62 17.98 -21.32
N PRO A 335 4.53 16.99 -21.28
CA PRO A 335 5.70 17.02 -20.42
C PRO A 335 6.73 18.07 -20.89
N SER A 336 7.25 18.86 -19.95
CA SER A 336 8.28 19.90 -20.17
C SER A 336 9.68 19.48 -19.69
N VAL A 337 9.75 18.41 -18.87
CA VAL A 337 10.99 17.85 -18.33
C VAL A 337 11.02 16.34 -18.55
N VAL A 338 12.20 15.77 -18.85
CA VAL A 338 12.44 14.32 -18.88
C VAL A 338 13.23 13.94 -17.64
N VAL A 339 12.76 12.95 -16.90
CA VAL A 339 13.43 12.43 -15.71
C VAL A 339 13.75 10.95 -15.94
N GLU A 340 15.04 10.67 -16.03
CA GLU A 340 15.56 9.32 -16.27
C GLU A 340 15.89 8.65 -14.93
N VAL A 341 15.22 7.55 -14.63
CA VAL A 341 15.61 6.71 -13.50
C VAL A 341 16.76 5.83 -13.97
N ALA A 342 17.91 5.95 -13.31
CA ALA A 342 19.07 5.11 -13.59
C ALA A 342 18.77 3.64 -13.24
N ASP A 343 19.62 2.71 -13.67
CA ASP A 343 19.54 1.32 -13.24
C ASP A 343 19.66 1.24 -11.71
N LEU A 344 18.62 0.74 -11.04
CA LEU A 344 18.51 0.65 -9.59
C LEU A 344 18.74 -0.81 -9.15
N PRO A 345 19.33 -1.05 -7.97
CA PRO A 345 19.33 -2.40 -7.40
C PRO A 345 17.90 -2.89 -7.16
N LYS A 346 17.75 -4.19 -6.90
CA LYS A 346 16.46 -4.74 -6.48
C LYS A 346 16.05 -4.13 -5.13
N MET A 347 15.08 -3.22 -5.16
CA MET A 347 14.52 -2.54 -3.99
C MET A 347 13.17 -3.14 -3.59
N ASP A 348 12.69 -2.75 -2.41
CA ASP A 348 11.42 -3.13 -1.80
C ASP A 348 10.27 -2.17 -2.21
N ASP A 349 9.12 -2.23 -1.53
CA ASP A 349 7.98 -1.35 -1.82
C ASP A 349 8.18 0.13 -1.43
N ALA A 350 9.23 0.48 -0.68
CA ALA A 350 9.59 1.87 -0.38
C ALA A 350 10.19 2.61 -1.59
N VAL A 351 10.61 1.91 -2.65
CA VAL A 351 11.15 2.53 -3.88
C VAL A 351 10.15 3.50 -4.52
N TRP A 352 8.86 3.16 -4.54
CA TRP A 352 7.80 3.94 -5.17
C TRP A 352 7.55 5.29 -4.50
N PRO A 353 7.31 5.38 -3.17
CA PRO A 353 7.19 6.66 -2.48
C PRO A 353 8.51 7.46 -2.51
N LEU A 354 9.69 6.83 -2.50
CA LEU A 354 10.97 7.54 -2.63
C LEU A 354 11.16 8.16 -4.02
N LEU A 355 10.91 7.40 -5.09
CA LEU A 355 10.94 7.89 -6.46
C LEU A 355 9.94 9.03 -6.66
N GLY A 356 8.70 8.86 -6.21
CA GLY A 356 7.67 9.89 -6.32
C GLY A 356 8.10 11.20 -5.64
N TYR A 357 8.59 11.11 -4.40
CA TYR A 357 9.05 12.28 -3.63
C TYR A 357 10.23 12.98 -4.31
N GLN A 358 11.25 12.24 -4.75
CA GLN A 358 12.45 12.79 -5.37
C GLN A 358 12.17 13.37 -6.75
N ILE A 359 11.41 12.67 -7.61
CA ILE A 359 11.02 13.16 -8.93
C ILE A 359 10.16 14.42 -8.78
N GLY A 360 9.28 14.49 -7.77
CA GLY A 360 8.49 15.70 -7.49
C GLY A 360 9.35 16.91 -7.11
N ARG A 361 10.45 16.73 -6.36
CA ARG A 361 11.43 17.80 -6.08
C ARG A 361 12.14 18.28 -7.35
N LEU A 362 12.48 17.36 -8.26
CA LEU A 362 13.18 17.67 -9.51
C LEU A 362 12.28 18.34 -10.55
N ALA A 363 10.99 17.98 -10.57
CA ALA A 363 9.99 18.51 -11.48
C ALA A 363 9.41 19.86 -11.01
N GLY A 364 9.11 20.02 -9.72
CA GLY A 364 8.53 21.25 -9.18
C GLY A 364 7.15 21.54 -9.79
N GLY A 365 7.08 22.49 -10.73
CA GLY A 365 5.86 22.80 -11.50
C GLY A 365 5.81 22.18 -12.89
N ASP A 366 6.93 21.67 -13.40
CA ASP A 366 7.01 21.00 -14.71
C ASP A 366 6.33 19.62 -14.67
N ILE A 367 5.70 19.21 -15.77
CA ILE A 367 5.16 17.84 -15.90
C ILE A 367 6.31 16.93 -16.39
N PRO A 368 6.71 15.89 -15.62
CA PRO A 368 7.78 15.01 -16.05
C PRO A 368 7.28 13.88 -16.96
N LEU A 369 8.05 13.59 -18.01
CA LEU A 369 8.10 12.28 -18.65
C LEU A 369 9.21 11.46 -17.98
N ILE A 370 8.82 10.37 -17.32
CA ILE A 370 9.70 9.49 -16.57
C ILE A 370 10.06 8.29 -17.45
N VAL A 371 11.35 8.03 -17.59
CA VAL A 371 11.92 6.91 -18.38
C VAL A 371 12.86 6.08 -17.51
N GLY A 372 13.16 4.84 -17.92
CA GLY A 372 13.94 3.88 -17.15
C GLY A 372 13.09 2.94 -16.26
N LEU A 373 11.77 3.12 -16.23
CA LEU A 373 10.81 2.28 -15.50
C LEU A 373 9.95 1.39 -16.41
N GLU A 374 10.19 1.39 -17.72
CA GLU A 374 9.37 0.71 -18.75
C GLU A 374 9.29 -0.81 -18.57
N HIS A 375 10.30 -1.39 -17.89
CA HIS A 375 10.40 -2.81 -17.59
C HIS A 375 9.69 -3.21 -16.29
N THR A 376 9.22 -2.23 -15.50
CA THR A 376 8.50 -2.47 -14.24
C THR A 376 7.02 -2.77 -14.49
N GLN A 377 6.41 -3.54 -13.59
CA GLN A 377 4.96 -3.81 -13.60
C GLN A 377 4.36 -3.37 -12.25
N PRO A 378 4.25 -2.05 -11.99
CA PRO A 378 3.76 -1.54 -10.72
C PRO A 378 2.29 -1.90 -10.51
N ARG A 379 1.94 -2.22 -9.26
CA ARG A 379 0.56 -2.40 -8.81
C ARG A 379 -0.12 -1.05 -8.62
N ILE A 380 -1.42 -1.07 -8.35
CA ILE A 380 -2.19 0.15 -8.03
C ILE A 380 -1.69 0.79 -6.73
N ALA A 381 -1.35 -0.02 -5.71
CA ALA A 381 -0.73 0.44 -4.48
C ALA A 381 0.61 1.17 -4.71
N ASP A 382 1.42 0.67 -5.65
CA ASP A 382 2.74 1.20 -5.97
C ASP A 382 2.62 2.59 -6.64
N LEU A 383 1.76 2.71 -7.66
CA LEU A 383 1.45 3.98 -8.31
C LEU A 383 0.74 4.97 -7.38
N LYS A 384 -0.07 4.48 -6.42
CA LYS A 384 -0.65 5.31 -5.34
C LYS A 384 0.44 5.92 -4.46
N ALA A 385 1.37 5.10 -3.98
CA ALA A 385 2.46 5.56 -3.12
C ALA A 385 3.36 6.57 -3.84
N PHE A 386 3.71 6.28 -5.10
CA PHE A 386 4.43 7.20 -5.98
C PHE A 386 3.68 8.53 -6.16
N GLY A 387 2.42 8.49 -6.60
CA GLY A 387 1.66 9.69 -6.94
C GLY A 387 1.38 10.59 -5.75
N ALA A 388 1.16 10.01 -4.57
CA ALA A 388 1.00 10.77 -3.34
C ALA A 388 2.29 11.46 -2.88
N ALA A 389 3.43 10.77 -3.01
CA ALA A 389 4.73 11.32 -2.69
C ALA A 389 5.14 12.44 -3.68
N PHE A 390 4.88 12.23 -4.98
CA PHE A 390 5.04 13.27 -6.01
C PHE A 390 4.18 14.50 -5.72
N ALA A 391 2.90 14.31 -5.42
CA ALA A 391 1.97 15.41 -5.10
C ALA A 391 2.34 16.20 -3.82
N THR A 392 3.23 15.65 -2.97
CA THR A 392 3.74 16.28 -1.75
C THR A 392 4.85 17.29 -2.04
N THR A 393 5.72 17.01 -3.02
CA THR A 393 6.87 17.87 -3.37
C THR A 393 6.70 18.67 -4.66
N ALA A 394 5.77 18.28 -5.54
CA ALA A 394 5.46 18.96 -6.80
C ALA A 394 4.16 19.80 -6.74
N SER A 395 4.17 20.96 -7.41
CA SER A 395 2.96 21.71 -7.77
C SER A 395 2.30 21.20 -9.05
N ALA A 396 3.04 20.47 -9.91
CA ALA A 396 2.51 19.81 -11.10
C ALA A 396 1.27 18.94 -10.79
N SER A 397 0.30 18.96 -11.71
CA SER A 397 -0.98 18.23 -11.60
C SER A 397 -0.91 16.76 -12.02
N MET A 398 0.20 16.34 -12.62
CA MET A 398 0.42 14.99 -13.15
C MET A 398 1.90 14.71 -13.47
N PHE A 399 2.19 13.45 -13.71
CA PHE A 399 3.40 12.90 -14.32
C PHE A 399 3.04 11.91 -15.45
N HIS A 400 4.01 11.53 -16.28
CA HIS A 400 3.92 10.40 -17.20
C HIS A 400 5.06 9.41 -16.90
N ILE A 401 4.79 8.11 -16.87
CA ILE A 401 5.81 7.05 -16.84
C ILE A 401 5.71 6.27 -18.15
N GLN A 402 6.80 6.27 -18.93
CA GLN A 402 6.89 5.56 -20.20
C GLN A 402 6.60 4.06 -20.01
N GLY A 403 5.80 3.49 -20.92
CA GLY A 403 5.36 2.09 -20.84
C GLY A 403 4.32 1.75 -19.76
N VAL A 404 4.06 2.66 -18.80
CA VAL A 404 3.20 2.39 -17.63
C VAL A 404 1.93 3.26 -17.63
N THR A 405 2.04 4.59 -17.74
CA THR A 405 0.87 5.48 -17.74
C THR A 405 0.26 5.61 -19.13
N PRO A 406 -1.09 5.61 -19.29
CA PRO A 406 -1.77 5.49 -20.58
C PRO A 406 -1.46 6.61 -21.59
N GLU A 407 -1.03 7.79 -21.16
CA GLU A 407 -0.73 8.91 -22.06
C GLU A 407 0.74 9.03 -22.46
N ALA A 408 1.66 8.31 -21.81
CA ALA A 408 3.10 8.49 -22.04
C ALA A 408 3.53 8.18 -23.48
N THR A 409 2.85 7.23 -24.13
CA THR A 409 3.11 6.86 -25.54
C THR A 409 2.93 8.02 -26.53
N LYS A 410 2.18 9.07 -26.17
CA LYS A 410 2.04 10.29 -26.98
C LYS A 410 3.33 11.12 -27.05
N PHE A 411 4.26 10.86 -26.13
CA PHE A 411 5.42 11.73 -25.84
C PHE A 411 6.76 11.04 -26.10
N GLU A 412 6.73 9.85 -26.71
CA GLU A 412 7.92 9.13 -27.20
C GLU A 412 8.74 10.03 -28.13
N GLY A 413 9.99 10.32 -27.75
CA GLY A 413 10.90 11.15 -28.54
C GLY A 413 10.94 12.65 -28.22
N ILE A 414 10.19 13.16 -27.24
CA ILE A 414 10.21 14.60 -26.83
C ILE A 414 11.60 15.10 -26.35
N GLY A 415 12.54 14.19 -26.05
CA GLY A 415 13.84 14.45 -25.42
C GLY A 415 14.89 15.27 -26.22
N GLN A 416 14.52 16.02 -27.26
CA GLN A 416 15.44 16.95 -27.95
C GLN A 416 15.35 18.41 -27.47
N SER A 417 14.26 18.81 -26.81
CA SER A 417 14.06 20.19 -26.32
C SER A 417 13.73 20.31 -24.83
N ALA A 418 13.29 19.22 -24.20
CA ALA A 418 12.99 19.19 -22.77
C ALA A 418 14.26 19.18 -21.90
N LYS A 419 14.19 19.81 -20.72
CA LYS A 419 15.23 19.71 -19.68
C LYS A 419 15.35 18.24 -19.25
N ARG A 420 16.56 17.67 -19.21
CA ARG A 420 16.78 16.29 -18.77
C ARG A 420 17.43 16.25 -17.37
N GLN A 421 16.93 15.38 -16.51
CA GLN A 421 17.45 15.12 -15.17
C GLN A 421 17.55 13.61 -14.96
N VAL A 422 18.46 13.15 -14.09
CA VAL A 422 18.65 11.73 -13.79
C VAL A 422 18.47 11.52 -12.29
N VAL A 423 17.78 10.44 -11.90
CA VAL A 423 17.66 9.99 -10.51
C VAL A 423 18.55 8.78 -10.32
N HIS A 424 19.50 8.88 -9.39
CA HIS A 424 20.37 7.77 -9.00
C HIS A 424 19.94 7.18 -7.66
N GLU A 425 20.42 5.97 -7.36
CA GLU A 425 20.23 5.32 -6.06
C GLU A 425 20.66 6.21 -4.88
N SER A 426 21.72 7.01 -5.05
CA SER A 426 22.21 7.97 -4.05
C SER A 426 21.22 9.10 -3.74
N ASP A 427 20.37 9.47 -4.70
CA ASP A 427 19.30 10.46 -4.48
C ASP A 427 18.12 9.83 -3.71
N LEU A 428 17.83 8.55 -3.95
CA LEU A 428 16.84 7.80 -3.17
C LEU A 428 17.33 7.54 -1.73
N LEU A 429 18.61 7.26 -1.54
CA LEU A 429 19.22 7.15 -0.22
C LEU A 429 19.13 8.47 0.55
N ARG A 430 19.52 9.60 -0.06
CA ARG A 430 19.35 10.93 0.56
C ARG A 430 17.88 11.24 0.85
N THR A 431 16.97 10.83 -0.02
CA THR A 431 15.53 11.01 0.21
C THR A 431 15.02 10.16 1.38
N TRP A 432 15.52 8.94 1.54
CA TRP A 432 15.24 8.09 2.68
C TRP A 432 15.77 8.71 3.98
N GLU A 433 17.00 9.27 3.96
CA GLU A 433 17.59 10.02 5.08
C GLU A 433 16.76 11.28 5.43
N ASP A 434 16.36 12.08 4.42
CA ASP A 434 15.53 13.29 4.60
C ASP A 434 14.16 12.98 5.25
N LEU A 435 13.59 11.79 5.01
CA LEU A 435 12.31 11.35 5.58
C LEU A 435 12.44 10.68 6.97
N ASN A 436 13.65 10.27 7.37
CA ASN A 436 13.94 9.68 8.68
C ASN A 436 14.40 10.78 9.67
N THR A 437 13.42 11.37 10.36
CA THR A 437 13.65 12.54 11.25
C THR A 437 13.86 12.19 12.72
N ALA A 438 13.54 10.97 13.15
CA ALA A 438 13.78 10.46 14.50
C ALA A 438 15.26 10.57 14.93
N LYS A 439 15.52 10.51 16.24
CA LYS A 439 16.88 10.71 16.84
C LYS A 439 17.38 9.53 17.68
N ASP A 440 16.51 8.56 17.91
CA ASP A 440 16.77 7.30 18.58
C ASP A 440 15.92 6.22 17.89
N SER A 441 16.13 4.96 18.22
CA SER A 441 15.47 3.82 17.55
C SER A 441 14.08 3.49 18.09
N SER A 442 13.57 4.14 19.15
CA SER A 442 12.27 3.77 19.72
C SER A 442 11.11 4.04 18.76
N ILE A 443 10.04 3.24 18.84
CA ILE A 443 8.78 3.45 18.13
C ILE A 443 7.63 3.26 19.11
N GLY A 444 6.73 4.24 19.19
CA GLY A 444 5.47 4.13 19.94
C GLY A 444 4.23 3.92 19.05
N LEU A 445 4.34 4.22 17.75
CA LEU A 445 3.22 4.16 16.81
C LEU A 445 3.68 3.79 15.40
N VAL A 446 3.00 2.85 14.76
CA VAL A 446 3.10 2.55 13.32
C VAL A 446 1.85 3.05 12.61
N SER A 447 2.06 3.87 11.58
CA SER A 447 1.05 4.69 10.91
C SER A 447 0.96 4.36 9.41
N LEU A 448 -0.09 3.64 9.00
CA LEU A 448 -0.29 3.18 7.62
C LEU A 448 -1.56 3.77 6.97
N GLY A 449 -1.55 3.96 5.65
CA GLY A 449 -2.72 4.44 4.89
C GLY A 449 -2.76 5.95 4.60
N ASN A 450 -1.62 6.57 4.27
CA ASN A 450 -1.60 7.93 3.71
C ASN A 450 -1.03 7.95 2.28
N PRO A 451 -1.86 7.98 1.21
CA PRO A 451 -3.32 8.01 1.19
C PRO A 451 -3.94 6.68 1.62
N HIS A 452 -5.24 6.70 1.89
CA HIS A 452 -6.03 5.59 2.44
C HIS A 452 -5.61 4.21 1.90
N PHE A 453 -5.45 3.26 2.82
CA PHE A 453 -4.93 1.92 2.56
C PHE A 453 -5.84 1.17 1.59
N SER A 454 -5.24 0.55 0.56
CA SER A 454 -5.91 -0.20 -0.49
C SER A 454 -6.08 -1.68 -0.14
N LEU A 455 -6.90 -2.39 -0.92
CA LEU A 455 -7.09 -3.83 -0.72
C LEU A 455 -5.82 -4.65 -1.00
N GLU A 456 -4.97 -4.21 -1.93
CA GLU A 456 -3.66 -4.83 -2.22
C GLU A 456 -2.70 -4.70 -1.02
N GLU A 457 -2.67 -3.53 -0.37
CA GLU A 457 -1.86 -3.32 0.84
C GLU A 457 -2.43 -4.09 2.04
N PHE A 458 -3.76 -4.21 2.19
CA PHE A 458 -4.38 -5.07 3.20
C PHE A 458 -4.01 -6.54 3.00
N GLU A 459 -3.98 -7.02 1.77
CA GLU A 459 -3.52 -8.37 1.44
C GLU A 459 -2.06 -8.57 1.82
N SER A 460 -1.16 -7.68 1.37
CA SER A 460 0.28 -7.72 1.73
C SER A 460 0.49 -7.67 3.25
N LEU A 461 -0.17 -6.76 3.95
CA LEU A 461 -0.02 -6.59 5.39
C LEU A 461 -0.58 -7.78 6.17
N SER A 462 -1.74 -8.32 5.78
CA SER A 462 -2.32 -9.48 6.46
C SER A 462 -1.37 -10.68 6.45
N ARG A 463 -0.70 -10.95 5.31
CA ARG A 463 0.35 -11.99 5.22
C ARG A 463 1.53 -11.72 6.14
N LEU A 464 2.01 -10.48 6.22
CA LEU A 464 3.14 -10.09 7.08
C LEU A 464 2.81 -10.19 8.57
N CYS A 465 1.54 -10.00 8.94
CA CYS A 465 1.04 -10.04 10.32
C CYS A 465 0.53 -11.43 10.76
N THR A 466 0.32 -12.38 9.85
CA THR A 466 -0.12 -13.75 10.16
C THR A 466 0.84 -14.41 11.16
N ASP A 467 0.27 -15.04 12.18
CA ASP A 467 0.96 -15.77 13.27
C ASP A 467 2.03 -14.94 14.02
N ARG A 468 1.84 -13.62 14.05
CA ARG A 468 2.64 -12.66 14.83
C ARG A 468 1.76 -11.86 15.78
N SER A 469 2.39 -11.10 16.65
CA SER A 469 1.72 -10.10 17.49
C SER A 469 2.63 -8.90 17.66
N LYS A 470 2.06 -7.70 17.61
CA LYS A 470 2.80 -6.47 17.92
C LYS A 470 3.21 -6.44 19.41
N ASP A 471 4.23 -5.66 19.74
CA ASP A 471 4.54 -5.34 21.13
C ASP A 471 3.36 -4.55 21.77
N PRO A 472 2.99 -4.81 23.04
CA PRO A 472 1.89 -4.10 23.69
C PRO A 472 2.07 -2.58 23.78
N SER A 473 3.31 -2.09 23.87
CA SER A 473 3.65 -0.66 23.94
C SER A 473 3.57 0.07 22.61
N VAL A 474 3.65 -0.64 21.47
CA VAL A 474 3.55 -0.05 20.14
C VAL A 474 2.11 -0.05 19.66
N GLN A 475 1.57 1.09 19.28
CA GLN A 475 0.28 1.12 18.59
C GLN A 475 0.48 0.89 17.09
N MET A 476 -0.45 0.21 16.42
CA MET A 476 -0.48 0.11 14.97
C MET A 476 -1.83 0.60 14.49
N MET A 477 -1.85 1.61 13.62
CA MET A 477 -3.07 2.25 13.13
C MET A 477 -3.08 2.32 11.60
N ILE A 478 -4.23 2.00 11.01
CA ILE A 478 -4.41 1.92 9.56
C ILE A 478 -5.63 2.75 9.17
N THR A 479 -5.43 3.78 8.34
CA THR A 479 -6.55 4.59 7.81
C THR A 479 -6.99 4.11 6.43
N THR A 480 -8.29 3.92 6.21
CA THR A 480 -8.83 3.46 4.93
C THR A 480 -10.24 4.01 4.64
N GLY A 481 -10.70 3.87 3.39
CA GLY A 481 -12.05 4.22 2.97
C GLY A 481 -13.06 3.12 3.34
N ARG A 482 -14.33 3.50 3.53
CA ARG A 482 -15.41 2.58 3.94
C ARG A 482 -15.57 1.36 3.03
N GLU A 483 -15.62 1.58 1.71
CA GLU A 483 -15.78 0.51 0.72
C GLU A 483 -14.59 -0.47 0.75
N THR A 484 -13.36 0.05 0.86
CA THR A 484 -12.14 -0.77 0.97
C THR A 484 -12.09 -1.56 2.28
N TYR A 485 -12.53 -0.98 3.40
CA TYR A 485 -12.69 -1.69 4.67
C TYR A 485 -13.67 -2.86 4.55
N GLU A 486 -14.87 -2.61 3.99
CA GLU A 486 -15.91 -3.63 3.82
C GLU A 486 -15.44 -4.76 2.88
N LEU A 487 -14.69 -4.43 1.83
CA LEU A 487 -14.00 -5.41 0.98
C LEU A 487 -12.95 -6.22 1.75
N ALA A 488 -12.10 -5.58 2.56
CA ALA A 488 -11.07 -6.25 3.35
C ALA A 488 -11.67 -7.17 4.44
N VAL A 489 -12.79 -6.77 5.07
CA VAL A 489 -13.56 -7.63 6.00
C VAL A 489 -14.06 -8.88 5.28
N SER A 490 -14.57 -8.74 4.05
CA SER A 490 -15.07 -9.87 3.25
C SER A 490 -13.97 -10.88 2.84
N LYS A 491 -12.70 -10.46 2.88
CA LYS A 491 -11.53 -11.27 2.56
C LYS A 491 -10.85 -11.90 3.78
N GLY A 492 -11.28 -11.57 5.00
CA GLY A 492 -10.64 -12.04 6.24
C GLY A 492 -9.44 -11.20 6.69
N TYR A 493 -9.03 -10.20 5.91
CA TYR A 493 -7.80 -9.43 6.19
C TYR A 493 -7.91 -8.59 7.46
N ILE A 494 -9.07 -7.99 7.72
CA ILE A 494 -9.29 -7.16 8.91
C ILE A 494 -9.19 -7.99 10.19
N GLN A 495 -9.72 -9.22 10.18
CA GLN A 495 -9.69 -10.12 11.33
C GLN A 495 -8.26 -10.54 11.69
N THR A 496 -7.41 -10.84 10.69
CA THR A 496 -5.97 -11.10 10.92
C THR A 496 -5.27 -9.89 11.52
N LEU A 497 -5.58 -8.68 11.05
CA LEU A 497 -4.93 -7.45 11.51
C LEU A 497 -5.41 -7.01 12.90
N GLU A 498 -6.69 -7.17 13.21
CA GLU A 498 -7.23 -6.95 14.55
C GLU A 498 -6.66 -7.98 15.55
N ALA A 499 -6.48 -9.24 15.14
CA ALA A 499 -5.81 -10.27 15.96
C ALA A 499 -4.32 -9.96 16.20
N PHE A 500 -3.62 -9.41 15.20
CA PHE A 500 -2.25 -8.88 15.35
C PHE A 500 -2.17 -7.66 16.29
N GLY A 501 -3.30 -6.98 16.53
CA GLY A 501 -3.43 -5.81 17.41
C GLY A 501 -3.47 -4.45 16.68
N ALA A 502 -3.70 -4.43 15.36
CA ALA A 502 -3.86 -3.21 14.59
C ALA A 502 -5.26 -2.59 14.75
N THR A 503 -5.33 -1.27 14.84
CA THR A 503 -6.58 -0.50 14.89
C THR A 503 -6.90 0.08 13.52
N ILE A 504 -8.08 -0.24 12.99
CA ILE A 504 -8.55 0.29 11.71
C ILE A 504 -9.41 1.53 11.92
N ILE A 505 -9.08 2.61 11.22
CA ILE A 505 -9.74 3.91 11.29
C ILE A 505 -10.32 4.23 9.91
N THR A 506 -11.57 4.71 9.90
CA THR A 506 -12.29 5.10 8.69
C THR A 506 -12.61 6.60 8.69
N ASP A 507 -13.07 7.12 7.55
CA ASP A 507 -13.49 8.51 7.29
C ASP A 507 -12.42 9.61 7.45
N THR A 508 -11.34 9.40 8.20
CA THR A 508 -10.26 10.37 8.41
C THR A 508 -8.93 9.91 7.82
N CYS A 509 -8.14 10.86 7.35
CA CYS A 509 -6.79 10.67 6.81
C CYS A 509 -5.73 11.04 7.86
N TRP A 510 -4.56 10.42 7.82
CA TRP A 510 -3.45 10.71 8.74
C TRP A 510 -3.06 12.19 8.87
N CYS A 511 -3.23 12.99 7.82
CA CYS A 511 -2.97 14.43 7.88
C CYS A 511 -3.92 15.20 8.82
N MET A 512 -5.00 14.58 9.29
CA MET A 512 -5.97 15.14 10.24
C MET A 512 -5.91 14.50 11.64
N ILE A 513 -5.16 13.40 11.79
CA ILE A 513 -5.03 12.70 13.07
C ILE A 513 -3.97 13.41 13.93
N ARG A 514 -4.33 13.69 15.20
CA ARG A 514 -3.49 14.37 16.20
C ARG A 514 -3.72 13.73 17.58
N GLU A 515 -3.12 14.30 18.63
CA GLU A 515 -3.45 13.94 20.01
C GLU A 515 -4.96 14.12 20.30
N PRO A 516 -5.60 13.22 21.07
CA PRO A 516 -5.01 12.08 21.77
C PRO A 516 -5.01 10.77 20.97
N VAL A 517 -5.45 10.76 19.70
CA VAL A 517 -5.45 9.54 18.86
C VAL A 517 -4.01 9.08 18.62
N ILE A 518 -3.11 10.02 18.34
CA ILE A 518 -1.67 9.78 18.56
C ILE A 518 -1.43 9.94 20.07
N PRO A 519 -0.95 8.91 20.78
CA PRO A 519 -0.74 9.00 22.21
C PRO A 519 0.27 10.10 22.56
N PRO A 520 0.00 10.95 23.58
CA PRO A 520 0.92 12.01 23.99
C PRO A 520 2.34 11.51 24.29
N GLU A 521 2.49 10.30 24.82
CA GLU A 521 3.74 9.63 25.17
C GLU A 521 4.53 9.07 23.97
N THR A 522 3.93 8.97 22.77
CA THR A 522 4.65 8.55 21.56
C THR A 522 5.71 9.60 21.22
N ILE A 523 7.00 9.27 21.30
CA ILE A 523 8.10 10.19 20.90
C ILE A 523 8.34 10.10 19.39
N ASN A 524 8.46 8.87 18.88
CA ASN A 524 8.74 8.55 17.50
C ASN A 524 7.64 7.64 16.93
N LEU A 525 7.31 7.82 15.66
CA LEU A 525 6.40 6.98 14.89
C LEU A 525 7.08 6.42 13.64
N MET A 526 6.54 5.35 13.07
CA MET A 526 7.00 4.77 11.80
C MET A 526 5.90 4.76 10.74
N THR A 527 6.26 4.95 9.47
CA THR A 527 5.33 4.91 8.34
C THR A 527 5.99 4.47 7.04
N ASN A 528 5.23 3.82 6.15
CA ASN A 528 5.63 3.54 4.77
C ASN A 528 5.22 4.64 3.78
N SER A 529 4.66 5.75 4.28
CA SER A 529 4.22 6.87 3.44
C SER A 529 5.22 8.02 3.46
N ALA A 530 5.86 8.32 2.32
CA ALA A 530 6.66 9.54 2.19
C ALA A 530 5.81 10.81 2.35
N LYS A 531 4.52 10.80 1.96
CA LYS A 531 3.58 11.91 2.21
C LYS A 531 3.41 12.13 3.71
N TYR A 532 3.23 11.08 4.52
CA TYR A 532 3.10 11.26 5.97
C TYR A 532 4.44 11.60 6.64
N ALA A 533 5.53 10.93 6.26
CA ALA A 533 6.85 11.19 6.83
C ALA A 533 7.32 12.63 6.61
N HIS A 534 6.95 13.25 5.48
CA HIS A 534 7.16 14.68 5.23
C HIS A 534 6.37 15.58 6.19
N TYR A 535 5.06 15.33 6.38
CA TYR A 535 4.20 16.25 7.15
C TYR A 535 4.21 16.01 8.66
N ALA A 536 4.37 14.77 9.13
CA ALA A 536 4.23 14.40 10.54
C ALA A 536 5.15 15.19 11.51
N PRO A 537 6.44 15.45 11.20
CA PRO A 537 7.32 16.23 12.08
C PRO A 537 6.78 17.66 12.34
N GLY A 538 6.15 18.28 11.35
CA GLY A 538 5.53 19.60 11.49
C GLY A 538 4.13 19.57 12.11
N MET A 539 3.29 18.60 11.73
CA MET A 539 1.89 18.54 12.15
C MET A 539 1.70 18.00 13.57
N VAL A 540 2.49 17.01 13.97
CA VAL A 540 2.31 16.26 15.24
C VAL A 540 3.57 16.25 16.12
N GLN A 541 4.64 16.92 15.68
CA GLN A 541 5.87 17.14 16.46
C GLN A 541 6.54 15.87 16.98
N ARG A 542 6.41 14.76 16.24
CA ARG A 542 7.04 13.47 16.54
C ARG A 542 8.21 13.20 15.60
N GLY A 543 9.20 12.46 16.08
CA GLY A 543 10.23 11.90 15.20
C GLY A 543 9.62 10.84 14.28
N VAL A 544 10.14 10.72 13.07
CA VAL A 544 9.64 9.73 12.08
C VAL A 544 10.75 8.77 11.68
N HIS A 545 10.41 7.49 11.68
CA HIS A 545 11.08 6.46 10.90
C HIS A 545 10.30 6.19 9.61
N PHE A 546 10.99 6.12 8.48
CA PHE A 546 10.41 5.79 7.19
C PHE A 546 11.05 4.51 6.64
N GLY A 547 10.21 3.54 6.25
CA GLY A 547 10.66 2.22 5.78
C GLY A 547 9.59 1.49 4.99
N ASN A 548 9.92 0.28 4.55
CA ASN A 548 9.02 -0.57 3.76
C ASN A 548 7.89 -1.18 4.63
N LEU A 549 6.87 -1.79 3.99
CA LEU A 549 5.73 -2.33 4.74
C LEU A 549 6.11 -3.46 5.72
N ALA A 550 7.08 -4.31 5.36
CA ALA A 550 7.58 -5.39 6.22
C ALA A 550 8.38 -4.86 7.42
N GLN A 551 9.20 -3.82 7.21
CA GLN A 551 9.92 -3.13 8.29
C GLN A 551 8.94 -2.48 9.27
N CYS A 552 7.82 -1.92 8.80
CA CYS A 552 6.76 -1.40 9.67
C CYS A 552 6.15 -2.51 10.56
N VAL A 553 6.00 -3.74 10.05
CA VAL A 553 5.52 -4.88 10.85
C VAL A 553 6.58 -5.33 11.86
N VAL A 554 7.84 -5.51 11.43
CA VAL A 554 8.96 -5.89 12.32
C VAL A 554 9.08 -4.89 13.48
N ALA A 555 9.10 -3.60 13.17
CA ALA A 555 9.14 -2.52 14.15
C ALA A 555 7.93 -2.53 15.12
N SER A 556 6.74 -2.90 14.63
CA SER A 556 5.58 -3.05 15.51
C SER A 556 5.70 -4.25 16.47
N CYS A 557 6.44 -5.30 16.11
CA CYS A 557 6.73 -6.44 16.98
C CYS A 557 7.85 -6.17 17.99
N THR A 558 8.81 -5.28 17.68
CA THR A 558 10.01 -5.04 18.51
C THR A 558 9.94 -3.78 19.36
N GLY A 559 9.17 -2.77 18.96
CA GLY A 559 9.24 -1.42 19.56
C GLY A 559 10.46 -0.60 19.13
N TYR A 560 11.27 -1.11 18.21
CA TYR A 560 12.50 -0.46 17.77
C TYR A 560 12.74 -0.57 16.26
N PHE A 561 13.36 0.48 15.70
CA PHE A 561 13.92 0.51 14.36
C PHE A 561 15.30 1.16 14.38
N ASP A 562 16.34 0.34 14.22
CA ASP A 562 17.75 0.70 14.11
C ASP A 562 18.33 0.41 12.69
N GLY A 563 17.48 -0.05 11.78
CA GLY A 563 17.86 -0.45 10.43
C GLY A 563 18.06 0.72 9.47
N GLY A 564 19.02 0.56 8.55
CA GLY A 564 19.08 1.36 7.32
C GLY A 564 17.97 1.02 6.30
N PRO A 565 18.01 1.59 5.09
CA PRO A 565 17.14 1.16 4.00
C PRO A 565 17.47 -0.27 3.58
N SER A 566 16.47 -1.14 3.35
CA SER A 566 16.72 -2.58 3.27
C SER A 566 17.61 -3.01 2.10
N TRP A 567 17.57 -2.27 0.99
CA TRP A 567 18.43 -2.51 -0.18
C TRP A 567 19.89 -2.06 0.01
N LYS A 568 20.19 -1.36 1.11
CA LYS A 568 21.57 -1.02 1.56
C LYS A 568 22.04 -1.85 2.75
N GLN A 569 21.15 -2.55 3.42
CA GLN A 569 21.53 -3.54 4.41
C GLN A 569 22.21 -4.70 3.68
N ASP A 570 23.26 -5.25 4.28
CA ASP A 570 23.84 -6.51 3.79
C ASP A 570 22.71 -7.55 3.75
N PRO A 571 22.53 -8.32 2.66
CA PRO A 571 21.56 -9.40 2.62
C PRO A 571 21.65 -10.31 3.85
N THR A 572 22.84 -10.51 4.42
CA THR A 572 23.07 -11.30 5.64
C THR A 572 22.50 -10.68 6.93
N LEU A 573 22.27 -9.36 6.98
CA LEU A 573 21.68 -8.66 8.15
C LEU A 573 20.15 -8.74 8.20
N PHE A 574 19.49 -9.11 7.09
CA PHE A 574 18.06 -9.43 7.06
C PHE A 574 17.77 -10.83 6.48
N ALA A 575 18.80 -11.67 6.31
CA ALA A 575 18.68 -13.08 5.93
C ALA A 575 18.20 -13.94 7.11
N CYS A 576 16.96 -13.74 7.52
CA CYS A 576 16.12 -14.89 7.81
C CYS A 576 14.64 -14.60 7.58
N GLN A 577 14.22 -14.73 6.32
CA GLN A 577 12.98 -15.44 5.99
C GLN A 577 13.32 -16.34 4.81
N VAL A 578 13.81 -17.56 5.11
CA VAL A 578 13.91 -18.61 4.09
C VAL A 578 12.49 -18.93 3.66
N THR A 579 12.23 -18.94 2.35
CA THR A 579 10.88 -19.23 1.85
C THR A 579 10.65 -20.74 1.83
N ALA A 580 10.39 -21.33 2.98
CA ALA A 580 9.78 -22.65 3.01
C ALA A 580 8.31 -22.56 2.57
N LYS A 581 7.75 -23.66 2.08
CA LYS A 581 6.42 -23.65 1.43
C LYS A 581 5.32 -23.81 2.47
N ASN A 582 4.19 -23.10 2.30
CA ASN A 582 2.97 -23.42 3.04
C ASN A 582 2.61 -24.92 2.87
N VAL A 583 2.37 -25.62 3.98
CA VAL A 583 2.01 -27.05 3.94
C VAL A 583 0.67 -27.25 3.21
N PRO A 584 0.59 -28.09 2.15
CA PRO A 584 -0.66 -28.40 1.47
C PRO A 584 -1.72 -28.95 2.43
N SER A 585 -2.98 -28.55 2.28
CA SER A 585 -4.07 -28.86 3.22
C SER A 585 -4.22 -30.35 3.55
N ALA A 586 -4.07 -31.23 2.55
CA ALA A 586 -4.11 -32.68 2.74
C ALA A 586 -2.90 -33.21 3.55
N LEU A 587 -1.72 -32.61 3.40
CA LEU A 587 -0.53 -32.92 4.18
C LEU A 587 -0.64 -32.36 5.62
N LYS A 588 -1.18 -31.14 5.82
CA LYS A 588 -1.44 -30.60 7.16
C LYS A 588 -2.52 -31.43 7.90
N ALA A 589 -3.52 -31.93 7.19
CA ALA A 589 -4.48 -32.89 7.73
C ALA A 589 -3.82 -34.21 8.15
N PHE A 590 -2.86 -34.73 7.35
CA PHE A 590 -2.06 -35.89 7.74
C PHE A 590 -1.17 -35.60 8.96
N TYR A 591 -0.49 -34.44 9.01
CA TYR A 591 0.32 -34.00 10.16
C TYR A 591 -0.49 -33.99 11.46
N ASN A 592 -1.66 -33.33 11.45
CA ASN A 592 -2.56 -33.28 12.60
C ASN A 592 -3.05 -34.70 13.00
N LYS A 593 -3.29 -35.58 12.03
CA LYS A 593 -3.70 -36.98 12.25
C LYS A 593 -2.56 -37.85 12.77
N ALA A 594 -1.32 -37.60 12.35
CA ALA A 594 -0.13 -38.29 12.83
C ALA A 594 0.12 -37.97 14.31
N ARG A 595 -0.01 -36.70 14.71
CA ARG A 595 0.09 -36.27 16.12
C ARG A 595 -1.07 -36.80 16.97
N SER A 596 -2.31 -36.55 16.57
CA SER A 596 -3.50 -36.96 17.37
C SER A 596 -3.82 -38.47 17.33
N GLY A 597 -3.23 -39.21 16.39
CA GLY A 597 -3.61 -40.59 16.09
C GLY A 597 -3.05 -41.68 17.01
N GLY A 598 -2.29 -41.32 18.05
CA GLY A 598 -1.64 -42.24 18.99
C GLY A 598 -0.57 -43.14 18.38
N ASP A 599 0.11 -43.89 19.24
CA ASP A 599 1.33 -44.64 18.92
C ASP A 599 1.17 -45.65 17.78
N CYS A 600 2.27 -45.92 17.09
CA CYS A 600 2.34 -46.95 16.05
C CYS A 600 2.69 -48.30 16.69
N THR A 601 1.85 -49.30 16.48
CA THR A 601 1.96 -50.61 17.13
C THR A 601 1.57 -51.73 16.18
N GLY A 602 2.02 -52.96 16.45
CA GLY A 602 1.70 -54.12 15.62
C GLY A 602 2.15 -53.92 14.17
N ALA A 603 1.24 -54.10 13.23
CA ALA A 603 1.54 -54.01 11.79
C ALA A 603 1.84 -52.58 11.28
N ASP A 604 1.49 -51.53 12.05
CA ASP A 604 1.77 -50.14 11.67
C ASP A 604 3.24 -49.74 11.94
N ALA A 605 3.92 -50.44 12.85
CA ALA A 605 5.30 -50.17 13.24
C ALA A 605 6.27 -51.06 12.46
N LEU A 606 7.17 -50.45 11.68
CA LEU A 606 8.21 -51.16 10.94
C LEU A 606 9.38 -51.55 11.87
N GLN A 607 9.77 -50.63 12.75
CA GLN A 607 10.74 -50.85 13.81
C GLN A 607 10.54 -49.80 14.92
N THR A 608 10.61 -50.23 16.17
CA THR A 608 10.46 -49.41 17.39
C THR A 608 11.75 -49.45 18.21
N GLY A 609 12.07 -48.40 18.98
CA GLY A 609 13.20 -48.42 19.91
C GLY A 609 14.20 -47.28 19.72
N PHE A 610 13.86 -46.27 18.92
CA PHE A 610 14.76 -45.18 18.54
C PHE A 610 14.59 -43.96 19.44
N TYR A 611 15.66 -43.18 19.55
CA TYR A 611 15.72 -41.97 20.34
C TYR A 611 15.60 -40.77 19.42
N ASN A 612 14.81 -39.76 19.78
CA ASN A 612 14.85 -38.46 19.10
C ASN A 612 15.66 -37.44 19.91
N THR A 613 15.73 -37.59 21.23
CA THR A 613 16.74 -36.94 22.08
C THR A 613 17.35 -37.99 23.02
N GLU A 614 18.52 -37.73 23.60
CA GLU A 614 19.11 -38.59 24.66
C GLU A 614 18.12 -38.89 25.81
N ARG A 615 17.15 -38.01 26.04
CA ARG A 615 16.15 -38.08 27.12
C ARG A 615 14.87 -38.82 26.74
N SER A 616 14.68 -39.14 25.45
CA SER A 616 13.41 -39.63 24.89
C SER A 616 13.04 -41.08 25.21
N GLY A 617 13.95 -41.84 25.84
CA GLY A 617 13.66 -43.19 26.34
C GLY A 617 13.38 -44.24 25.26
N GLY A 618 13.81 -44.04 24.02
CA GLY A 618 13.74 -45.03 22.95
C GLY A 618 12.34 -45.27 22.38
N GLN A 619 11.45 -44.29 22.42
CA GLN A 619 10.04 -44.48 22.05
C GLN A 619 9.70 -44.07 20.59
N THR A 620 10.67 -43.56 19.84
CA THR A 620 10.47 -43.19 18.43
C THR A 620 10.45 -44.43 17.53
N THR A 621 9.58 -44.39 16.51
CA THR A 621 9.17 -45.53 15.69
C THR A 621 9.11 -45.16 14.21
N TYR A 622 9.66 -46.03 13.35
CA TYR A 622 9.42 -45.98 11.91
C TYR A 622 8.02 -46.50 11.60
N CYS A 623 7.12 -45.61 11.16
CA CYS A 623 5.69 -45.86 11.16
C CYS A 623 5.02 -45.77 9.78
N THR A 624 4.06 -46.66 9.52
CA THR A 624 3.23 -46.68 8.30
C THR A 624 1.76 -46.34 8.54
N LYS A 625 1.37 -46.08 9.80
CA LYS A 625 0.00 -45.76 10.20
C LYS A 625 -0.59 -44.63 9.35
N TYR A 626 -1.80 -44.83 8.87
CA TYR A 626 -2.52 -43.91 7.96
C TYR A 626 -1.89 -43.66 6.58
N LEU A 627 -0.71 -44.20 6.27
CA LEU A 627 -0.17 -44.20 4.91
C LEU A 627 -0.72 -45.40 4.10
N PRO A 628 -0.88 -45.28 2.78
CA PRO A 628 -1.21 -46.45 1.95
C PRO A 628 -0.07 -47.48 1.98
N THR A 629 -0.43 -48.77 2.07
CA THR A 629 0.53 -49.87 2.19
C THR A 629 1.60 -49.83 1.09
N GLY A 630 2.88 -49.86 1.49
CA GLY A 630 4.02 -49.85 0.56
C GLY A 630 4.25 -48.52 -0.17
N LYS A 631 3.80 -47.38 0.39
CA LYS A 631 4.06 -46.04 -0.16
C LYS A 631 5.09 -45.20 0.59
N GLY A 632 5.58 -45.67 1.73
CA GLY A 632 6.55 -44.96 2.54
C GLY A 632 6.34 -45.20 4.03
N PHE A 633 7.06 -44.42 4.84
CA PHE A 633 6.89 -44.35 6.28
C PHE A 633 7.08 -42.92 6.77
N TYR A 634 6.80 -42.68 8.05
CA TYR A 634 7.14 -41.45 8.76
C TYR A 634 7.69 -41.75 10.17
N LEU A 635 8.40 -40.79 10.77
CA LEU A 635 8.86 -40.89 12.16
C LEU A 635 7.73 -40.51 13.14
N LYS A 636 7.46 -41.36 14.13
CA LYS A 636 6.45 -41.14 15.18
C LYS A 636 7.05 -41.36 16.57
N GLY A 637 7.00 -40.36 17.44
CA GLY A 637 7.32 -40.47 18.87
C GLY A 637 6.13 -40.99 19.69
N PRO A 638 6.21 -40.98 21.02
CA PRO A 638 5.09 -41.38 21.89
C PRO A 638 3.96 -40.35 21.90
N GLY A 639 2.73 -40.76 22.21
CA GLY A 639 1.59 -39.87 22.44
C GLY A 639 1.29 -38.94 21.25
N SER A 640 1.46 -37.63 21.46
CA SER A 640 1.26 -36.56 20.47
C SER A 640 2.46 -36.29 19.56
N ASP A 641 3.59 -36.95 19.83
CA ASP A 641 4.90 -36.44 19.44
C ASP A 641 5.37 -37.10 18.13
N LEU A 642 6.23 -36.41 17.41
CA LEU A 642 6.85 -36.84 16.15
C LEU A 642 8.36 -37.02 16.40
N ALA A 643 9.22 -36.52 15.52
CA ALA A 643 10.64 -36.37 15.78
C ALA A 643 10.97 -34.89 16.07
N ASN A 644 12.16 -34.65 16.61
CA ASN A 644 12.79 -33.33 16.73
C ASN A 644 13.55 -33.01 15.43
N MET A 645 14.44 -32.01 15.44
CA MET A 645 15.41 -31.80 14.35
C MET A 645 16.81 -31.49 14.88
N ASP A 646 17.63 -32.53 15.04
CA ASP A 646 19.05 -32.41 15.33
C ASP A 646 19.86 -32.18 14.05
N ILE A 647 21.10 -31.72 14.18
CA ILE A 647 21.89 -31.19 13.05
C ILE A 647 23.03 -32.12 12.68
N ASP A 648 22.86 -32.74 11.53
CA ASP A 648 23.94 -33.46 10.84
C ASP A 648 24.77 -32.47 10.01
N CYS A 649 26.09 -32.59 10.11
CA CYS A 649 27.05 -31.76 9.38
C CYS A 649 28.01 -32.62 8.53
N ASP A 650 27.63 -33.84 8.20
CA ASP A 650 28.47 -34.79 7.49
C ASP A 650 28.62 -34.46 5.99
N GLY A 651 29.69 -34.97 5.39
CA GLY A 651 30.03 -34.72 4.00
C GLY A 651 30.84 -33.44 3.78
N GLU A 652 30.52 -32.74 2.70
CA GLU A 652 31.22 -31.53 2.27
C GLU A 652 30.75 -30.30 3.06
N GLN A 653 31.66 -29.39 3.39
CA GLN A 653 31.36 -28.20 4.20
C GLN A 653 31.93 -26.88 3.64
N SER A 654 32.60 -26.92 2.48
CA SER A 654 33.08 -25.73 1.79
C SER A 654 31.93 -24.78 1.41
N GLY A 655 32.20 -23.48 1.41
CA GLY A 655 31.19 -22.43 1.19
C GLY A 655 30.28 -22.14 2.40
N GLY A 656 30.31 -22.95 3.46
CA GLY A 656 29.51 -22.73 4.66
C GLY A 656 29.88 -21.47 5.47
N ASP A 657 28.89 -20.90 6.14
CA ASP A 657 29.04 -19.74 7.05
C ASP A 657 29.81 -20.05 8.36
N GLY A 658 30.05 -21.34 8.61
CA GLY A 658 30.81 -21.84 9.76
C GLY A 658 29.95 -22.34 10.92
N ARG A 659 28.61 -22.33 10.84
CA ARG A 659 27.74 -22.89 11.89
C ARG A 659 27.90 -24.40 12.10
N CYS A 660 28.37 -25.16 11.10
CA CYS A 660 28.78 -26.56 11.30
C CYS A 660 30.06 -26.73 12.14
N LYS A 661 30.91 -25.70 12.30
CA LYS A 661 32.15 -25.80 13.10
C LYS A 661 31.92 -26.02 14.60
N SER A 662 30.68 -25.92 15.08
CA SER A 662 30.33 -26.28 16.45
C SER A 662 30.20 -27.79 16.63
N SER A 663 29.73 -28.53 15.61
CA SER A 663 29.54 -30.00 15.67
C SER A 663 30.85 -30.70 16.06
N THR A 664 30.72 -31.67 16.98
CA THR A 664 31.84 -32.43 17.54
C THR A 664 31.95 -33.85 16.97
N ASP A 665 31.03 -34.20 16.09
CA ASP A 665 30.70 -35.53 15.58
C ASP A 665 30.79 -35.64 14.04
N THR A 666 31.08 -34.53 13.33
CA THR A 666 31.17 -34.48 11.85
C THR A 666 32.04 -35.58 11.23
N GLN A 667 31.51 -36.28 10.22
CA GLN A 667 32.24 -37.16 9.31
C GLN A 667 32.51 -36.47 7.96
N GLY A 668 33.67 -36.74 7.37
CA GLY A 668 34.08 -36.12 6.09
C GLY A 668 33.40 -36.69 4.83
N GLN A 669 32.37 -37.52 4.97
CA GLN A 669 31.56 -38.07 3.87
C GLN A 669 30.16 -38.42 4.40
N THR A 670 29.12 -38.32 3.58
CA THR A 670 27.80 -38.85 3.93
C THR A 670 27.72 -40.36 3.68
N ARG A 671 26.69 -41.07 4.21
CA ARG A 671 26.48 -42.50 3.92
C ARG A 671 26.50 -42.83 2.43
N TRP A 672 25.84 -42.00 1.62
CA TRP A 672 25.73 -42.21 0.18
C TRP A 672 26.90 -41.60 -0.61
N GLY A 673 27.88 -41.02 0.08
CA GLY A 673 28.98 -40.21 -0.43
C GLY A 673 29.29 -40.51 -1.88
N LEU A 674 28.97 -39.53 -2.74
CA LEU A 674 28.52 -39.69 -4.12
C LEU A 674 29.63 -40.27 -5.03
N ARG A 675 29.90 -41.58 -4.86
CA ARG A 675 30.96 -42.43 -5.46
C ARG A 675 31.02 -42.48 -7.00
N HIS A 676 30.21 -41.65 -7.65
CA HIS A 676 30.19 -41.38 -9.07
C HIS A 676 30.19 -39.85 -9.30
N PRO A 677 31.29 -39.13 -8.99
CA PRO A 677 31.38 -37.69 -9.26
C PRO A 677 31.23 -37.39 -10.76
N GLU A 678 31.50 -38.35 -11.64
CA GLU A 678 31.20 -38.25 -13.08
C GLU A 678 29.69 -38.24 -13.42
N LYS A 679 28.83 -38.68 -12.48
CA LYS A 679 27.38 -38.71 -12.61
C LYS A 679 26.71 -37.53 -11.89
N TYR A 680 27.25 -37.14 -10.75
CA TYR A 680 26.66 -36.14 -9.86
C TYR A 680 27.42 -34.80 -9.81
N GLY A 681 28.62 -34.70 -10.38
CA GLY A 681 29.42 -33.47 -10.43
C GLY A 681 30.10 -33.08 -9.11
N VAL A 682 29.52 -33.49 -7.98
CA VAL A 682 30.09 -33.37 -6.63
C VAL A 682 30.55 -34.73 -6.10
N GLY A 683 31.54 -34.72 -5.21
CA GLY A 683 32.05 -35.92 -4.54
C GLY A 683 31.15 -36.38 -3.39
N ASP A 684 30.39 -35.46 -2.79
CA ASP A 684 29.46 -35.72 -1.70
C ASP A 684 28.35 -34.64 -1.65
N LEU A 685 27.35 -34.85 -0.79
CA LEU A 685 26.42 -33.81 -0.35
C LEU A 685 27.16 -32.78 0.52
N ASN A 686 26.73 -31.52 0.46
CA ASN A 686 27.27 -30.45 1.29
C ASN A 686 26.22 -30.02 2.33
N ALA A 687 26.53 -30.13 3.62
CA ALA A 687 25.60 -29.84 4.71
C ALA A 687 25.03 -28.40 4.70
N ASN A 688 25.71 -27.45 4.04
CA ASN A 688 25.30 -26.04 3.93
C ASN A 688 24.45 -25.75 2.68
N ILE A 689 24.35 -26.69 1.73
CA ILE A 689 23.71 -26.49 0.41
C ILE A 689 22.64 -27.55 0.17
N HIS A 690 22.92 -28.82 0.44
CA HIS A 690 22.03 -29.93 0.15
C HIS A 690 21.12 -30.17 1.35
N PRO A 691 19.80 -29.91 1.27
CA PRO A 691 18.86 -30.33 2.29
C PRO A 691 18.76 -31.85 2.27
N TYR A 692 19.31 -32.50 3.29
CA TYR A 692 19.20 -33.94 3.46
C TYR A 692 18.75 -34.30 4.86
N VAL A 693 18.26 -35.52 5.01
CA VAL A 693 17.86 -36.12 6.28
C VAL A 693 18.64 -37.40 6.52
N VAL A 694 18.87 -37.70 7.78
CA VAL A 694 19.44 -38.97 8.25
C VAL A 694 18.28 -39.92 8.53
N LEU A 695 18.26 -41.07 7.86
CA LEU A 695 17.25 -42.11 8.09
C LEU A 695 17.88 -43.49 8.06
N GLY A 696 17.39 -44.36 8.95
CA GLY A 696 18.00 -45.64 9.24
C GLY A 696 19.12 -45.54 10.26
N ASN A 697 19.43 -46.68 10.86
CA ASN A 697 20.48 -46.84 11.85
C ASN A 697 21.21 -48.15 11.57
N GLU A 698 22.53 -48.12 11.59
CA GLU A 698 23.37 -49.29 11.33
C GLU A 698 24.48 -49.47 12.38
N GLY A 699 25.51 -50.28 12.09
CA GLY A 699 26.59 -50.54 13.03
C GLY A 699 26.22 -51.52 14.15
N SER A 700 26.65 -51.21 15.37
CA SER A 700 26.50 -52.03 16.57
C SER A 700 25.22 -51.75 17.38
N TYR A 701 24.45 -50.73 17.00
CA TYR A 701 23.19 -50.35 17.65
C TYR A 701 22.17 -51.50 17.76
N CYS A 702 21.28 -51.35 18.73
CA CYS A 702 20.10 -52.20 18.88
C CYS A 702 18.92 -51.34 19.37
N PRO A 703 17.83 -51.17 18.58
CA PRO A 703 17.59 -51.71 17.24
C PRO A 703 18.40 -51.04 16.12
N THR A 704 18.47 -51.71 14.96
CA THR A 704 18.83 -51.11 13.66
C THR A 704 17.61 -51.06 12.74
N PHE A 705 17.65 -50.22 11.71
CA PHE A 705 16.63 -50.17 10.65
C PHE A 705 17.25 -49.73 9.32
N ASP A 706 16.85 -50.41 8.23
CA ASP A 706 17.24 -50.08 6.86
C ASP A 706 16.00 -49.63 6.06
N PRO A 707 15.86 -48.33 5.73
CA PRO A 707 14.73 -47.79 4.96
C PRO A 707 14.49 -48.47 3.60
N ARG A 708 15.48 -49.14 3.01
CA ARG A 708 15.30 -49.93 1.77
C ARG A 708 14.36 -51.10 1.96
N THR A 709 14.26 -51.65 3.17
CA THR A 709 13.29 -52.71 3.50
C THR A 709 11.84 -52.24 3.41
N ALA A 710 11.60 -50.93 3.56
CA ALA A 710 10.31 -50.28 3.34
C ALA A 710 10.13 -49.76 1.89
N GLY A 711 11.09 -50.04 1.00
CA GLY A 711 11.06 -49.61 -0.41
C GLY A 711 11.50 -48.17 -0.66
N VAL A 712 12.13 -47.49 0.32
CA VAL A 712 12.75 -46.18 0.10
C VAL A 712 14.09 -46.38 -0.60
N GLU A 713 14.31 -45.63 -1.69
CA GLU A 713 15.54 -45.70 -2.49
C GLU A 713 16.54 -44.64 -1.99
N PRO A 714 17.86 -44.92 -1.94
CA PRO A 714 18.90 -43.95 -1.59
C PRO A 714 18.80 -42.67 -2.41
N LEU A 715 19.05 -41.51 -1.79
CA LEU A 715 18.85 -40.17 -2.37
C LEU A 715 17.40 -39.86 -2.79
N GLY A 716 16.43 -40.67 -2.37
CA GLY A 716 15.00 -40.40 -2.54
C GLY A 716 14.56 -39.16 -1.78
N ILE A 717 13.62 -38.38 -2.34
CA ILE A 717 13.03 -37.22 -1.67
C ILE A 717 12.34 -37.65 -0.36
N VAL A 718 12.47 -36.80 0.66
CA VAL A 718 11.73 -36.85 1.92
C VAL A 718 11.00 -35.52 2.10
N ALA A 719 9.70 -35.57 2.43
CA ALA A 719 8.95 -34.37 2.79
C ALA A 719 9.09 -34.14 4.30
N VAL A 720 9.59 -32.96 4.69
CA VAL A 720 9.74 -32.55 6.08
C VAL A 720 8.77 -31.41 6.37
N VAL A 721 7.93 -31.57 7.39
CA VAL A 721 7.04 -30.51 7.88
C VAL A 721 7.51 -30.04 9.25
N CYS A 722 7.82 -28.76 9.32
CA CYS A 722 8.30 -28.02 10.49
C CYS A 722 7.38 -26.81 10.67
N GLY A 723 6.66 -26.73 11.80
CA GLY A 723 5.61 -25.72 12.00
C GLY A 723 4.50 -25.74 10.93
N ASP A 724 4.37 -24.64 10.18
CA ASP A 724 3.45 -24.47 9.04
C ASP A 724 4.12 -24.56 7.67
N GLU A 725 5.38 -25.00 7.68
CA GLU A 725 6.27 -25.02 6.53
C GLU A 725 6.60 -26.44 6.07
N LEU A 726 6.74 -26.60 4.75
CA LEU A 726 7.12 -27.81 4.04
C LEU A 726 8.46 -27.56 3.33
N VAL A 727 9.45 -28.37 3.69
CA VAL A 727 10.76 -28.45 3.05
C VAL A 727 10.93 -29.84 2.43
N TYR A 728 11.50 -29.91 1.23
CA TYR A 728 11.93 -31.19 0.67
C TYR A 728 13.42 -31.39 0.92
N GLY A 729 13.74 -32.48 1.60
CA GLY A 729 15.09 -33.02 1.66
C GLY A 729 15.25 -34.23 0.75
N ILE A 730 16.45 -34.79 0.74
CA ILE A 730 16.74 -36.14 0.25
C ILE A 730 17.16 -37.04 1.42
N TRP A 731 16.96 -38.35 1.30
CA TRP A 731 17.62 -39.30 2.18
C TRP A 731 19.12 -39.35 1.84
N GLY A 732 19.91 -38.56 2.58
CA GLY A 732 21.35 -38.35 2.36
C GLY A 732 22.23 -39.21 3.25
N ASP A 733 21.78 -39.50 4.47
CA ASP A 733 22.61 -40.21 5.46
C ASP A 733 21.90 -41.32 6.25
N THR A 734 22.67 -42.05 7.05
CA THR A 734 22.23 -43.14 7.94
C THR A 734 23.10 -43.09 9.20
N ASN A 735 22.47 -42.92 10.36
CA ASN A 735 23.15 -42.76 11.64
C ASN A 735 23.96 -44.03 11.99
N GLY A 736 25.25 -43.85 12.31
CA GLY A 736 26.24 -44.90 12.55
C GLY A 736 26.66 -44.97 14.02
N ASP A 737 27.71 -45.73 14.39
CA ASP A 737 28.15 -45.85 15.80
C ASP A 737 28.86 -44.57 16.35
N ASP A 738 28.16 -43.43 16.29
CA ASP A 738 28.59 -42.07 16.68
C ASP A 738 28.05 -41.64 18.06
N ASN A 739 26.88 -42.16 18.46
CA ASN A 739 26.15 -41.82 19.68
C ASN A 739 26.03 -43.01 20.67
N GLU A 740 25.58 -42.76 21.91
CA GLU A 740 25.31 -43.83 22.90
C GLU A 740 24.04 -44.63 22.53
N HIS A 741 23.15 -44.07 21.72
CA HIS A 741 21.81 -44.58 21.42
C HIS A 741 21.50 -44.48 19.92
N PRO A 742 20.61 -45.34 19.37
CA PRO A 742 20.20 -45.22 17.97
C PRO A 742 19.27 -44.01 17.79
N MET A 743 19.86 -42.88 17.39
CA MET A 743 19.19 -41.59 17.22
C MET A 743 18.47 -41.50 15.87
N VAL A 744 17.39 -40.73 15.81
CA VAL A 744 16.61 -40.42 14.59
C VAL A 744 16.01 -39.03 14.68
N GLY A 745 15.91 -38.34 13.54
CA GLY A 745 15.45 -36.95 13.49
C GLY A 745 16.55 -35.95 13.13
N GLU A 746 17.74 -36.42 12.75
CA GLU A 746 18.80 -35.54 12.25
C GLU A 746 18.55 -35.08 10.81
N ALA A 747 18.93 -33.84 10.51
CA ALA A 747 18.89 -33.24 9.19
C ALA A 747 20.07 -32.29 8.96
N SER A 748 20.39 -32.02 7.69
CA SER A 748 21.50 -31.14 7.35
C SER A 748 21.27 -29.71 7.81
N LEU A 749 22.36 -28.99 8.11
CA LEU A 749 22.31 -27.57 8.47
C LEU A 749 21.49 -26.73 7.47
N ALA A 750 21.55 -27.03 6.17
CA ALA A 750 20.75 -26.38 5.13
C ALA A 750 19.24 -26.59 5.33
N LEU A 751 18.81 -27.83 5.58
CA LEU A 751 17.40 -28.17 5.80
C LEU A 751 16.88 -27.50 7.08
N ALA A 752 17.64 -27.60 8.17
CA ALA A 752 17.23 -27.02 9.44
C ALA A 752 17.27 -25.48 9.46
N THR A 753 18.23 -24.87 8.77
CA THR A 753 18.21 -23.40 8.51
C THR A 753 16.96 -22.99 7.72
N ALA A 754 16.46 -23.84 6.83
CA ALA A 754 15.24 -23.56 6.09
C ALA A 754 13.95 -23.68 6.91
N CYS A 755 13.94 -24.51 7.96
CA CYS A 755 12.81 -24.63 8.91
C CYS A 755 12.84 -23.58 10.03
N TYR A 756 14.04 -23.24 10.55
CA TYR A 756 14.17 -22.53 11.83
C TYR A 756 15.19 -21.37 11.80
N GLY A 757 15.80 -21.10 10.65
CA GLY A 757 16.66 -19.94 10.45
C GLY A 757 18.10 -20.08 10.97
N PRO A 758 18.87 -18.97 11.01
CA PRO A 758 20.30 -18.96 11.28
C PRO A 758 20.66 -19.19 12.74
N SER A 759 19.68 -19.25 13.65
CA SER A 759 19.87 -19.66 15.05
C SER A 759 20.30 -21.13 15.19
N ILE A 760 19.99 -21.96 14.18
CA ILE A 760 20.43 -23.34 14.13
C ILE A 760 21.94 -23.44 13.86
N SER A 761 22.65 -24.31 14.59
CA SER A 761 24.06 -24.64 14.35
C SER A 761 24.33 -26.13 14.58
N GLY A 762 25.52 -26.62 14.24
CA GLY A 762 25.86 -28.05 14.39
C GLY A 762 25.78 -28.63 15.82
N ASN A 763 25.54 -27.82 16.86
CA ASN A 763 25.26 -28.27 18.24
C ASN A 763 23.92 -27.72 18.79
N SER A 764 23.08 -27.14 17.93
CA SER A 764 21.88 -26.41 18.32
C SER A 764 20.80 -26.65 17.26
N GLY A 765 20.13 -27.78 17.37
CA GLY A 765 18.96 -28.13 16.59
C GLY A 765 17.67 -27.52 17.17
N HIS A 766 16.56 -28.20 16.90
CA HIS A 766 15.22 -27.91 17.41
C HIS A 766 14.77 -29.09 18.28
N ASP A 767 14.69 -28.88 19.59
CA ASP A 767 14.46 -29.93 20.61
C ASP A 767 13.00 -30.45 20.60
N GLU A 768 12.03 -29.64 20.19
CA GLU A 768 10.62 -30.02 20.24
C GLU A 768 10.27 -31.13 19.24
N ALA A 769 9.66 -32.20 19.76
CA ALA A 769 9.29 -33.39 19.00
C ALA A 769 8.01 -33.17 18.16
N ASP A 770 8.00 -32.18 17.27
CA ASP A 770 6.87 -31.82 16.43
C ASP A 770 7.16 -31.77 14.91
N VAL A 771 8.32 -32.29 14.50
CA VAL A 771 8.77 -32.37 13.11
C VAL A 771 8.33 -33.68 12.45
N LEU A 772 7.68 -33.58 11.29
CA LEU A 772 7.21 -34.73 10.53
C LEU A 772 8.11 -35.02 9.33
N TYR A 773 8.81 -36.15 9.35
CA TYR A 773 9.58 -36.66 8.22
C TYR A 773 8.78 -37.76 7.51
N ILE A 774 8.47 -37.61 6.22
CA ILE A 774 7.81 -38.63 5.38
C ILE A 774 8.75 -39.07 4.26
N ALA A 775 9.22 -40.32 4.33
CA ALA A 775 10.05 -40.93 3.29
C ALA A 775 9.17 -41.69 2.29
N PHE A 776 9.28 -41.36 0.99
CA PHE A 776 8.47 -41.98 -0.06
C PHE A 776 9.11 -43.28 -0.59
N ALA A 777 8.31 -44.32 -0.79
CA ALA A 777 8.77 -45.56 -1.39
C ALA A 777 8.66 -45.54 -2.92
N GLY A 778 9.63 -46.18 -3.59
CA GLY A 778 9.67 -46.37 -5.04
C GLY A 778 10.69 -45.49 -5.77
N LYS A 779 11.07 -45.92 -6.98
CA LYS A 779 12.11 -45.26 -7.81
C LYS A 779 11.73 -43.86 -8.26
N GLU A 780 10.44 -43.53 -8.26
CA GLU A 780 9.95 -42.17 -8.48
C GLU A 780 10.29 -41.19 -7.35
N ALA A 781 10.79 -41.66 -6.20
CA ALA A 781 11.25 -40.79 -5.12
C ALA A 781 12.62 -40.15 -5.45
N VAL A 782 13.48 -40.82 -6.23
CA VAL A 782 14.83 -40.34 -6.55
C VAL A 782 14.77 -39.21 -7.59
N PRO A 783 15.28 -38.00 -7.29
CA PRO A 783 15.10 -36.84 -8.15
C PRO A 783 15.96 -36.92 -9.41
N ALA A 784 15.33 -37.22 -10.55
CA ALA A 784 16.02 -37.38 -11.83
C ALA A 784 16.59 -36.05 -12.39
N GLY A 785 16.09 -34.92 -11.91
CA GLY A 785 16.52 -33.57 -12.31
C GLY A 785 17.26 -32.78 -11.21
N ALA A 786 17.68 -33.44 -10.13
CA ALA A 786 18.41 -32.78 -9.04
C ALA A 786 19.70 -32.11 -9.54
N ARG A 787 19.93 -30.87 -9.09
CA ARG A 787 21.13 -30.09 -9.38
C ARG A 787 22.19 -30.32 -8.32
N TRP A 788 22.80 -31.49 -8.35
CA TRP A 788 23.83 -31.92 -7.39
C TRP A 788 25.03 -30.95 -7.28
N GLU A 789 25.38 -30.25 -8.37
CA GLU A 789 26.38 -29.16 -8.41
C GLU A 789 25.84 -27.77 -7.97
N ALA A 790 24.73 -27.71 -7.24
CA ALA A 790 24.21 -26.43 -6.73
C ALA A 790 25.25 -25.71 -5.85
N ASP A 791 25.27 -24.38 -5.94
CA ASP A 791 26.10 -23.48 -5.14
C ASP A 791 25.35 -22.90 -3.92
N SER A 792 24.08 -23.24 -3.78
CA SER A 792 23.12 -22.62 -2.85
C SER A 792 21.95 -23.56 -2.55
N TYR A 793 21.41 -23.48 -1.34
CA TYR A 793 20.24 -24.26 -0.91
C TYR A 793 19.05 -24.07 -1.85
N GLU A 794 18.75 -22.84 -2.23
CA GLU A 794 17.64 -22.47 -3.09
C GLU A 794 17.78 -23.06 -4.50
N ALA A 795 19.01 -23.20 -5.02
CA ALA A 795 19.27 -23.82 -6.32
C ALA A 795 19.05 -25.34 -6.27
N PHE A 796 19.37 -26.00 -5.16
CA PHE A 796 19.12 -27.43 -4.97
C PHE A 796 17.64 -27.72 -4.70
N GLU A 797 17.03 -27.06 -3.71
CA GLU A 797 15.61 -27.22 -3.34
C GLU A 797 14.71 -27.10 -4.57
N LYS A 798 14.89 -26.03 -5.35
CA LYS A 798 14.12 -25.76 -6.56
C LYS A 798 14.24 -26.85 -7.62
N SER A 799 15.37 -27.57 -7.65
CA SER A 799 15.61 -28.66 -8.60
C SER A 799 14.82 -29.94 -8.27
N ILE A 800 14.52 -30.18 -6.98
CA ILE A 800 13.77 -31.35 -6.51
C ILE A 800 12.29 -31.03 -6.26
N THR A 801 11.94 -29.76 -6.01
CA THR A 801 10.64 -29.35 -5.48
C THR A 801 9.45 -29.80 -6.34
N ALA A 802 9.56 -29.73 -7.68
CA ALA A 802 8.48 -30.13 -8.59
C ALA A 802 8.25 -31.66 -8.65
N GLN A 803 9.21 -32.46 -8.18
CA GLN A 803 9.06 -33.90 -8.00
C GLN A 803 8.52 -34.20 -6.60
N GLY A 804 8.97 -33.48 -5.57
CA GLY A 804 8.40 -33.51 -4.21
C GLY A 804 6.90 -33.22 -4.20
N ASP A 805 6.47 -32.15 -4.86
CA ASP A 805 5.06 -31.76 -4.95
C ASP A 805 4.20 -32.85 -5.61
N LYS A 806 4.75 -33.56 -6.61
CA LYS A 806 4.09 -34.73 -7.24
C LYS A 806 4.00 -35.92 -6.30
N LEU A 807 5.00 -36.17 -5.47
CA LEU A 807 4.99 -37.25 -4.48
C LEU A 807 3.96 -36.99 -3.38
N VAL A 808 3.93 -35.77 -2.82
CA VAL A 808 2.92 -35.33 -1.84
C VAL A 808 1.51 -35.41 -2.45
N ALA A 809 1.30 -34.89 -3.66
CA ALA A 809 0.01 -34.96 -4.34
C ALA A 809 -0.41 -36.41 -4.69
N LYS A 810 0.54 -37.30 -5.01
CA LYS A 810 0.26 -38.72 -5.26
C LYS A 810 -0.09 -39.49 -3.99
N LEU A 811 0.46 -39.08 -2.84
CA LEU A 811 0.27 -39.74 -1.55
C LEU A 811 -1.01 -39.27 -0.84
N PHE A 812 -1.37 -37.99 -0.97
CA PHE A 812 -2.46 -37.35 -0.22
C PHE A 812 -3.54 -36.67 -1.08
N GLY A 813 -3.39 -36.62 -2.40
CA GLY A 813 -4.35 -35.97 -3.31
C GLY A 813 -5.69 -36.69 -3.41
N ASP A 814 -6.76 -35.92 -3.54
CA ASP A 814 -8.13 -36.42 -3.55
C ASP A 814 -8.42 -37.46 -4.63
N LYS A 815 -9.10 -38.53 -4.24
CA LYS A 815 -9.85 -39.39 -5.18
C LYS A 815 -11.13 -38.69 -5.64
N SER A 816 -10.98 -37.57 -6.35
CA SER A 816 -12.08 -36.81 -6.93
C SER A 816 -11.78 -36.26 -8.33
N THR A 817 -11.26 -37.10 -9.23
CA THR A 817 -11.44 -37.00 -10.70
C THR A 817 -10.87 -38.22 -11.45
N THR A 818 -11.53 -39.38 -11.37
CA THR A 818 -11.33 -40.47 -12.34
C THR A 818 -12.65 -41.19 -12.64
N ALA A 819 -13.43 -40.60 -13.55
CA ALA A 819 -14.54 -41.26 -14.24
C ALA A 819 -14.56 -40.88 -15.73
N SER A 820 -13.40 -40.99 -16.39
CA SER A 820 -13.28 -40.96 -17.86
C SER A 820 -11.99 -41.66 -18.34
N GLY A 821 -11.88 -42.95 -18.04
CA GLY A 821 -11.14 -43.92 -18.87
C GLY A 821 -12.13 -45.04 -19.24
N SER A 822 -12.00 -45.76 -20.34
CA SER A 822 -10.97 -45.83 -21.39
C SER A 822 -11.69 -45.90 -22.78
N ASP A 823 -11.14 -46.16 -23.97
CA ASP A 823 -10.00 -47.01 -24.37
C ASP A 823 -9.57 -46.70 -25.85
N PRO A 824 -8.77 -47.49 -26.60
CA PRO A 824 -7.83 -46.92 -27.55
C PRO A 824 -8.12 -47.29 -29.03
N GLN A 825 -7.24 -46.82 -29.92
CA GLN A 825 -6.95 -47.38 -31.25
C GLN A 825 -8.13 -47.92 -32.09
N HIS A 826 -8.50 -47.18 -33.13
CA HIS A 826 -8.16 -47.62 -34.50
C HIS A 826 -8.31 -46.53 -35.56
N THR A 827 -7.44 -46.59 -36.57
CA THR A 827 -7.63 -45.92 -37.87
C THR A 827 -8.70 -46.64 -38.68
N THR A 828 -9.64 -45.91 -39.29
CA THR A 828 -10.14 -46.12 -40.68
C THR A 828 -11.16 -45.03 -41.09
N SER A 829 -11.57 -45.07 -42.36
CA SER A 829 -12.24 -44.02 -43.12
C SER A 829 -13.78 -44.06 -43.12
N SER A 830 -14.36 -43.06 -43.79
CA SER A 830 -15.55 -43.11 -44.66
C SER A 830 -16.97 -43.21 -44.04
N SER A 831 -17.67 -42.06 -44.10
CA SER A 831 -18.98 -41.82 -44.75
C SER A 831 -20.26 -42.59 -44.38
N ASN A 832 -21.32 -41.79 -44.25
CA ASN A 832 -22.73 -42.03 -44.63
C ASN A 832 -23.65 -42.91 -43.75
N ALA A 833 -24.65 -42.22 -43.19
CA ALA A 833 -26.09 -42.37 -43.46
C ALA A 833 -26.91 -43.55 -42.86
N ASP A 834 -28.09 -43.11 -42.40
CA ASP A 834 -29.42 -43.75 -42.42
C ASP A 834 -29.78 -44.97 -41.55
N ASN A 835 -30.80 -44.70 -40.72
CA ASN A 835 -32.03 -45.45 -40.48
C ASN A 835 -32.14 -46.78 -39.68
N ASP A 836 -33.21 -46.73 -38.89
CA ASP A 836 -34.25 -47.74 -38.64
C ASP A 836 -34.01 -48.92 -37.65
N SER A 837 -34.77 -48.79 -36.55
CA SER A 837 -35.78 -49.74 -36.06
C SER A 837 -35.37 -51.07 -35.43
N ASP A 838 -35.99 -51.31 -34.25
CA ASP A 838 -36.71 -52.54 -33.90
C ASP A 838 -35.92 -53.87 -33.79
N ASN A 839 -36.17 -54.74 -32.80
CA ASN A 839 -36.93 -54.70 -31.55
C ASN A 839 -36.59 -56.00 -30.77
N ASP A 840 -37.11 -56.16 -29.53
CA ASP A 840 -37.43 -57.49 -28.92
C ASP A 840 -36.24 -58.45 -28.58
N ASP A 841 -36.29 -59.34 -27.57
CA ASP A 841 -37.25 -59.56 -26.46
C ASP A 841 -36.62 -60.39 -25.30
N GLU A 842 -37.39 -60.58 -24.21
CA GLU A 842 -37.31 -61.61 -23.15
C GLU A 842 -35.98 -61.73 -22.35
N GLY A 843 -35.91 -61.90 -21.03
CA GLY A 843 -36.80 -62.28 -19.92
C GLY A 843 -35.89 -62.53 -18.69
N TRP A 844 -36.29 -62.83 -17.45
CA TRP A 844 -37.58 -63.14 -16.81
C TRP A 844 -37.52 -62.66 -15.34
N LYS A 845 -38.69 -62.44 -14.74
CA LYS A 845 -39.00 -61.92 -13.38
C LYS A 845 -38.50 -62.73 -12.17
N HIS A 846 -38.50 -62.05 -11.01
CA HIS A 846 -38.76 -62.48 -9.60
C HIS A 846 -37.60 -62.14 -8.61
N ASN A 847 -37.82 -61.69 -7.36
CA ASN A 847 -39.09 -61.43 -6.64
C ASN A 847 -38.92 -60.45 -5.44
N HIS A 848 -40.04 -59.82 -5.04
CA HIS A 848 -40.38 -59.31 -3.69
C HIS A 848 -39.38 -58.50 -2.83
N LYS A 849 -39.80 -57.30 -2.39
CA LYS A 849 -40.45 -57.11 -1.05
C LYS A 849 -41.15 -55.74 -0.92
N SER A 850 -41.96 -55.59 0.13
CA SER A 850 -43.06 -54.61 0.23
C SER A 850 -43.18 -53.93 1.60
N GLY A 851 -43.55 -52.64 1.62
CA GLY A 851 -44.05 -51.89 2.79
C GLY A 851 -42.98 -51.39 3.78
N GLY A 852 -43.20 -50.30 4.56
CA GLY A 852 -44.30 -49.33 4.56
C GLY A 852 -44.42 -48.53 5.88
N TRP A 853 -45.10 -47.37 5.82
CA TRP A 853 -45.73 -46.60 6.92
C TRP A 853 -44.90 -45.66 7.85
N ARG A 854 -45.10 -44.35 7.62
CA ARG A 854 -45.41 -43.21 8.54
C ARG A 854 -44.63 -43.01 9.86
N ASN A 855 -43.86 -41.90 9.94
CA ASN A 855 -43.98 -40.77 10.92
C ASN A 855 -42.74 -39.82 10.88
N ALA A 856 -42.70 -38.60 11.47
CA ALA A 856 -43.67 -37.49 11.55
C ALA A 856 -43.08 -36.21 12.23
N ILE A 857 -42.89 -35.08 11.48
CA ILE A 857 -42.80 -33.66 11.96
C ILE A 857 -41.53 -33.30 12.82
N PRO A 858 -40.97 -32.05 12.84
CA PRO A 858 -41.03 -30.87 11.95
C PRO A 858 -39.65 -30.32 11.45
N ARG A 859 -39.68 -29.31 10.54
CA ARG A 859 -38.89 -28.03 10.45
C ARG A 859 -37.42 -27.98 10.96
N LEU A 860 -36.47 -27.26 10.34
CA LEU A 860 -36.50 -26.19 9.32
C LEU A 860 -35.08 -26.07 8.71
N CYS A 861 -34.92 -25.82 7.41
CA CYS A 861 -33.86 -24.93 6.90
C CYS A 861 -33.99 -24.65 5.39
N TYR A 862 -33.72 -23.38 5.06
CA TYR A 862 -33.50 -22.75 3.76
C TYR A 862 -33.06 -23.63 2.59
N PHE A 863 -33.70 -23.42 1.42
CA PHE A 863 -32.94 -23.09 0.20
C PHE A 863 -33.74 -22.13 -0.71
N THR A 864 -32.98 -21.21 -1.27
CA THR A 864 -33.16 -20.18 -2.32
C THR A 864 -34.13 -20.54 -3.47
N LEU A 865 -34.78 -19.55 -4.12
CA LEU A 865 -34.44 -19.04 -5.48
C LEU A 865 -35.55 -18.21 -6.19
N ILE A 866 -35.22 -16.95 -6.55
CA ILE A 866 -35.65 -16.09 -7.70
C ILE A 866 -37.16 -15.97 -8.10
N VAL A 867 -37.66 -14.72 -8.27
CA VAL A 867 -38.31 -14.17 -9.51
C VAL A 867 -39.01 -12.79 -9.26
N LEU A 868 -38.50 -11.76 -9.96
CA LEU A 868 -39.11 -10.52 -10.52
C LEU A 868 -40.15 -9.62 -9.81
N ILE A 869 -39.79 -8.32 -9.75
CA ILE A 869 -40.49 -7.10 -10.25
C ILE A 869 -41.94 -6.80 -9.80
N ALA A 870 -42.13 -5.67 -9.07
CA ALA A 870 -42.82 -4.46 -9.57
C ALA A 870 -42.93 -3.31 -8.52
N LEU A 871 -42.46 -2.12 -8.89
CA LEU A 871 -42.99 -0.77 -8.58
C LEU A 871 -43.70 -0.50 -7.23
N VAL A 872 -43.04 0.24 -6.33
CA VAL A 872 -43.32 1.66 -5.97
C VAL A 872 -41.98 2.33 -5.64
#